data_AF-A0A8D8ERH2-F1
#
_entry.id   AF-A0A8D8ERH2-F1
#
_cell.length_a   1.000
_cell.length_b   1.000
_cell.length_c   1.000
_cell.angle_alpha   90.00
_cell.angle_beta   90.00
_cell.angle_gamma   90.00
#
_symmetry.space_group_name_H-M   'P 1'
#
loop_
_entity.id
_entity.type
_entity.pdbx_description
1 polymer ?
#
loop_
_entity_poly.entity_id
_entity_poly.type
_entity_poly.pdbx_seq_one_letter_code
_entity_poly.pdbx_strand_id
1 'polypeptide(L)'
;RLIFDVISYICAQLGPGGILVFLPGYDDILEQYELLSGSRALANGNFRIYMLHSNMQTNDQNAVFKSVPHGTRKIILSTNIAETSITIDDVVFVIDSGKVKQKHYDSVTSTTSLTATWISQACATQRSGRAGRTKPGMCFRLFSRQRFEAMDKFTLPEILRVPLTEICLQTSIIASHTSILNFLSKAIQPPSTMSIKQSIKLLQKLGALDDDENLTELGLILADLPVDARLGKILLYGIFLKCLDPVLTIVSALSVNDPFVLPTNAADKDRAAKSKRDMAEDSYSDCLCLLRAFQKWNDVRPSTKERQFCNRFFLNSGTMDTIGSLRTKILGHLRSIGLVKSYGAGNIQDLNQYSDSWAVVKACLVAGLYPNVCRVDKENATIKTRIDKKISPHPSSVIRDKSLKKNKESILSLPSEWIVFEEKTRAGIHCLIKCNTVVTPATVAMFCGPLFLNEEESLIPWKELDECNSDNDEHDMSDKSKLIVDDWINFAVDSDFGTSVFHFRHKLSALFLKFISNPRSYQPNANDQYLLNTVARLLEEEDRHLGFAGHNNIGQKPRPVIQTHQNAAASNGFNFSFGSDLRGGSGGGGGHNNNNNRQQHHKQPQQYHGGGGKHQHNSSNAGNNNNNRKSEAKQRFFVVHAASVEAVQQAADSQDGWNWQPKLTKLLRKSPNLNMTLFFHISQSKCFYGAGRLTMVANRAHLNLFARSTVSFEALSTFEKSYLRGRVLEEYLDGEELSPQSGRELMEFFKK
;
A
#
# COMPACT_ATOMS: atom_id res chain seq x y z
N ARG A 1 -0.85 25.33 36.43
CA ARG A 1 -0.54 26.25 37.56
C ARG A 1 0.92 26.68 37.57
N LEU A 2 1.92 25.85 37.92
CA LEU A 2 3.34 26.27 37.97
C LEU A 2 3.83 27.06 36.74
N ILE A 3 3.45 26.64 35.51
CA ILE A 3 3.77 27.37 34.27
C ILE A 3 3.24 28.82 34.30
N PHE A 4 1.99 29.01 34.70
CA PHE A 4 1.36 30.31 34.87
C PHE A 4 2.07 31.15 35.95
N ASP A 5 2.49 30.54 37.06
CA ASP A 5 3.19 31.24 38.14
C ASP A 5 4.58 31.72 37.67
N VAL A 6 5.30 30.89 36.90
CA VAL A 6 6.59 31.24 36.27
C VAL A 6 6.41 32.34 35.20
N ILE A 7 5.38 32.28 34.37
CA ILE A 7 5.05 33.36 33.42
C ILE A 7 4.79 34.67 34.17
N SER A 8 4.00 34.62 35.25
CA SER A 8 3.68 35.78 36.07
C SER A 8 4.93 36.38 36.73
N TYR A 9 5.83 35.55 37.25
CA TYR A 9 7.13 35.97 37.77
C TYR A 9 7.99 36.64 36.68
N ILE A 10 8.12 36.02 35.50
CA ILE A 10 8.87 36.59 34.37
C ILE A 10 8.29 37.97 33.96
N CYS A 11 6.97 38.10 33.91
CA CYS A 11 6.28 39.34 33.58
C CYS A 11 6.46 40.45 34.64
N ALA A 12 6.49 40.10 35.93
CA ALA A 12 6.58 41.06 37.03
C ALA A 12 8.02 41.45 37.42
N GLN A 13 8.98 40.53 37.28
CA GLN A 13 10.33 40.66 37.87
C GLN A 13 11.45 40.72 36.83
N LEU A 14 11.23 40.31 35.58
CA LEU A 14 12.29 40.21 34.56
C LEU A 14 12.09 41.18 33.39
N GLY A 15 13.21 41.58 32.80
CA GLY A 15 13.31 42.56 31.71
C GLY A 15 12.60 42.18 30.40
N PRO A 16 12.68 43.04 29.37
CA PRO A 16 11.88 42.90 28.15
C PRO A 16 12.32 41.74 27.25
N GLY A 17 11.37 40.89 26.89
CA GLY A 17 11.57 39.79 25.96
C GLY A 17 10.32 38.91 25.81
N GLY A 18 10.22 38.21 24.68
CA GLY A 18 9.19 37.21 24.43
C GLY A 18 9.42 35.93 25.26
N ILE A 19 8.32 35.29 25.65
CA ILE A 19 8.28 34.03 26.38
C ILE A 19 7.86 32.91 25.43
N LEU A 20 8.65 31.85 25.32
CA LEU A 20 8.32 30.62 24.60
C LEU A 20 8.15 29.47 25.59
N VAL A 21 6.98 28.83 25.59
CA VAL A 21 6.61 27.75 26.50
C VAL A 21 6.49 26.45 25.72
N PHE A 22 7.29 25.45 26.07
CA PHE A 22 7.21 24.10 25.49
C PHE A 22 6.25 23.22 26.30
N LEU A 23 5.19 22.76 25.64
CA LEU A 23 4.11 21.93 26.19
C LEU A 23 4.00 20.58 25.43
N PRO A 24 3.47 19.51 26.06
CA PRO A 24 3.42 18.19 25.44
C PRO A 24 2.57 18.12 24.17
N GLY A 25 1.44 18.83 24.12
CA GLY A 25 0.50 18.80 23.01
C GLY A 25 -0.60 19.87 23.09
N TYR A 26 -1.57 19.77 22.19
CA TYR A 26 -2.63 20.77 22.01
C TYR A 26 -3.55 20.98 23.22
N ASP A 27 -4.02 19.93 23.91
CA ASP A 27 -4.89 20.13 25.08
C ASP A 27 -4.14 20.83 26.23
N ASP A 28 -2.84 20.55 26.39
CA ASP A 28 -1.95 21.23 27.33
C ASP A 28 -1.80 22.73 26.99
N ILE A 29 -1.70 23.04 25.68
CA ILE A 29 -1.66 24.42 25.15
C ILE A 29 -2.98 25.16 25.44
N LEU A 30 -4.13 24.53 25.17
CA LEU A 30 -5.44 25.11 25.48
C LEU A 30 -5.61 25.36 26.98
N GLU A 31 -5.25 24.41 27.85
CA GLU A 31 -5.40 24.56 29.29
C GLU A 31 -4.58 25.77 29.81
N GLN A 32 -3.33 25.93 29.35
CA GLN A 32 -2.54 27.10 29.74
C GLN A 32 -3.06 28.39 29.08
N TYR A 33 -3.59 28.34 27.86
CA TYR A 33 -4.18 29.50 27.19
C TYR A 33 -5.40 30.04 27.97
N GLU A 34 -6.34 29.18 28.34
CA GLU A 34 -7.53 29.54 29.11
C GLU A 34 -7.15 30.04 30.52
N LEU A 35 -6.20 29.37 31.19
CA LEU A 35 -5.69 29.78 32.51
C LEU A 35 -5.04 31.17 32.50
N LEU A 36 -4.27 31.50 31.46
CA LEU A 36 -3.65 32.81 31.29
C LEU A 36 -4.70 33.88 30.91
N SER A 37 -5.62 33.56 30.02
CA SER A 37 -6.64 34.49 29.51
C SER A 37 -7.71 34.84 30.55
N GLY A 38 -8.09 33.88 31.41
CA GLY A 38 -9.07 34.10 32.48
C GLY A 38 -8.51 34.77 33.74
N SER A 39 -7.19 35.01 33.83
CA SER A 39 -6.55 35.56 35.02
C SER A 39 -6.69 37.08 35.11
N ARG A 40 -7.41 37.58 36.13
CA ARG A 40 -7.50 39.02 36.43
C ARG A 40 -6.15 39.68 36.75
N ALA A 41 -5.23 38.94 37.37
CA ALA A 41 -3.89 39.47 37.69
C ALA A 41 -3.06 39.73 36.43
N LEU A 42 -3.33 38.97 35.36
CA LEU A 42 -2.72 39.16 34.05
C LEU A 42 -3.57 40.01 33.11
N ALA A 43 -4.89 40.11 33.28
CA ALA A 43 -5.78 40.94 32.45
C ALA A 43 -5.42 42.44 32.46
N ASN A 44 -4.75 42.92 33.50
CA ASN A 44 -4.23 44.29 33.59
C ASN A 44 -2.83 44.46 32.95
N GLY A 45 -2.20 43.37 32.50
CA GLY A 45 -0.88 43.36 31.88
C GLY A 45 -0.95 43.46 30.36
N ASN A 46 -0.04 44.21 29.76
CA ASN A 46 0.03 44.33 28.30
C ASN A 46 0.82 43.16 27.69
N PHE A 47 0.14 42.09 27.28
CA PHE A 47 0.73 40.97 26.55
C PHE A 47 -0.19 40.42 25.46
N ARG A 48 0.38 39.60 24.57
CA ARG A 48 -0.36 38.80 23.58
C ARG A 48 0.09 37.34 23.66
N ILE A 49 -0.90 36.46 23.80
CA ILE A 49 -0.70 35.01 23.85
C ILE A 49 -0.94 34.44 22.44
N TYR A 50 -0.01 33.60 21.98
CA TYR A 50 -0.08 32.88 20.73
C TYR A 50 -0.03 31.38 21.02
N MET A 51 -0.87 30.59 20.36
CA MET A 51 -0.76 29.13 20.36
C MET A 51 -0.02 28.69 19.09
N LEU A 52 0.78 27.64 19.19
CA LEU A 52 1.60 27.14 18.09
C LEU A 52 1.62 25.61 18.05
N HIS A 53 0.94 25.03 17.07
CA HIS A 53 0.82 23.60 16.85
C HIS A 53 0.73 23.30 15.35
N SER A 54 1.26 22.15 14.91
CA SER A 54 1.34 21.75 13.49
C SER A 54 0.00 21.81 12.74
N ASN A 55 -1.07 21.36 13.40
CA ASN A 55 -2.44 21.32 12.85
C ASN A 55 -3.26 22.61 13.08
N MET A 56 -2.62 23.76 13.30
CA MET A 56 -3.31 25.07 13.30
C MET A 56 -3.35 25.68 11.89
N GLN A 57 -4.18 26.72 11.68
CA GLN A 57 -4.15 27.46 10.40
C GLN A 57 -2.77 28.12 10.18
N THR A 58 -2.31 28.12 8.94
CA THR A 58 -1.02 28.74 8.55
C THR A 58 -0.94 30.22 8.93
N ASN A 59 -2.07 30.95 8.90
CA ASN A 59 -2.13 32.36 9.33
C ASN A 59 -1.87 32.53 10.84
N ASP A 60 -2.36 31.60 11.67
CA ASP A 60 -2.19 31.64 13.12
C ASP A 60 -0.75 31.24 13.49
N GLN A 61 -0.20 30.22 12.82
CA GLN A 61 1.22 29.87 12.93
C GLN A 61 2.10 31.07 12.53
N ASN A 62 1.80 31.73 11.41
CA ASN A 62 2.55 32.90 10.94
C ASN A 62 2.37 34.16 11.83
N ALA A 63 1.33 34.22 12.66
CA ALA A 63 1.12 35.35 13.56
C ALA A 63 2.23 35.45 14.62
N VAL A 64 2.90 34.34 14.95
CA VAL A 64 3.97 34.29 15.96
C VAL A 64 5.23 35.09 15.57
N PHE A 65 5.51 35.22 14.27
CA PHE A 65 6.68 35.96 13.77
C PHE A 65 6.47 37.47 13.77
N LYS A 66 5.22 37.95 13.82
CA LYS A 66 4.92 39.37 13.79
C LYS A 66 5.40 40.04 15.08
N SER A 67 5.96 41.24 14.96
CA SER A 67 6.29 42.07 16.13
C SER A 67 5.03 42.43 16.90
N VAL A 68 5.12 42.41 18.23
CA VAL A 68 4.06 42.94 19.11
C VAL A 68 4.27 44.44 19.33
N PRO A 69 3.22 45.23 19.66
CA PRO A 69 3.35 46.66 19.91
C PRO A 69 4.32 46.97 21.06
N HIS A 70 4.93 48.17 21.06
CA HIS A 70 5.79 48.60 22.17
C HIS A 70 5.05 48.50 23.52
N GLY A 71 5.77 48.04 24.55
CA GLY A 71 5.19 47.75 25.87
C GLY A 71 4.37 46.46 25.96
N THR A 72 4.10 45.76 24.85
CA THR A 72 3.40 44.47 24.85
C THR A 72 4.40 43.32 24.95
N ARG A 73 4.18 42.35 25.86
CA ARG A 73 4.99 41.12 25.91
C ARG A 73 4.39 40.03 25.02
N LYS A 74 5.22 39.34 24.23
CA LYS A 74 4.82 38.16 23.44
C LYS A 74 4.91 36.90 24.33
N ILE A 75 3.87 36.08 24.35
CA ILE A 75 3.83 34.77 25.04
C ILE A 75 3.42 33.73 24.01
N ILE A 76 4.17 32.63 23.90
CA ILE A 76 3.99 31.61 22.85
C ILE A 76 3.86 30.25 23.53
N LEU A 77 2.72 29.59 23.35
CA LEU A 77 2.44 28.26 23.88
C LEU A 77 2.60 27.24 22.73
N SER A 78 3.66 26.44 22.77
CA SER A 78 4.11 25.64 21.62
C SER A 78 4.38 24.17 21.98
N THR A 79 4.20 23.27 21.01
CA THR A 79 4.83 21.94 21.07
C THR A 79 6.30 21.99 20.61
N ASN A 80 6.91 20.83 20.37
CA ASN A 80 8.23 20.69 19.76
C ASN A 80 8.37 21.28 18.34
N ILE A 81 7.30 21.78 17.71
CA ILE A 81 7.39 22.52 16.43
C ILE A 81 8.36 23.73 16.51
N ALA A 82 8.41 24.43 17.65
CA ALA A 82 9.36 25.52 17.89
C ALA A 82 10.78 25.04 18.28
N GLU A 83 11.01 23.74 18.44
CA GLU A 83 12.28 23.17 18.90
C GLU A 83 13.32 23.09 17.77
N THR A 84 12.86 22.77 16.55
CA THR A 84 13.69 22.67 15.34
C THR A 84 13.26 23.69 14.29
N SER A 85 11.97 23.64 13.89
CA SER A 85 11.48 24.07 12.57
C SER A 85 11.14 25.56 12.46
N ILE A 86 11.08 26.28 13.59
CA ILE A 86 10.60 27.67 13.64
C ILE A 86 11.59 28.58 14.36
N THR A 87 11.90 29.74 13.79
CA THR A 87 12.83 30.74 14.32
C THR A 87 12.11 32.01 14.72
N ILE A 88 11.99 32.29 16.02
CA ILE A 88 11.32 33.48 16.55
C ILE A 88 12.37 34.32 17.28
N ASP A 89 12.68 35.49 16.74
CA ASP A 89 13.89 36.24 17.12
C ASP A 89 13.73 37.10 18.38
N ASP A 90 12.49 37.41 18.78
CA ASP A 90 12.17 38.19 19.99
C ASP A 90 12.01 37.33 21.26
N VAL A 91 12.27 36.01 21.20
CA VAL A 91 12.27 35.11 22.36
C VAL A 91 13.54 35.29 23.19
N VAL A 92 13.35 35.50 24.50
CA VAL A 92 14.41 35.71 25.49
C VAL A 92 14.24 34.80 26.70
N PHE A 93 13.00 34.40 26.98
CA PHE A 93 12.65 33.50 28.07
C PHE A 93 12.06 32.22 27.48
N VAL A 94 12.65 31.07 27.80
CA VAL A 94 12.09 29.76 27.48
C VAL A 94 11.58 29.13 28.77
N ILE A 95 10.39 28.55 28.75
CA ILE A 95 9.85 27.70 29.81
C ILE A 95 9.70 26.30 29.22
N ASP A 96 10.44 25.33 29.74
CA ASP A 96 10.44 23.95 29.25
C ASP A 96 9.78 23.02 30.26
N SER A 97 8.63 22.46 29.90
CA SER A 97 7.96 21.42 30.70
C SER A 97 8.75 20.11 30.81
N GLY A 98 9.78 19.92 29.97
CA GLY A 98 10.56 18.68 29.90
C GLY A 98 9.81 17.52 29.24
N LYS A 99 8.66 17.79 28.62
CA LYS A 99 7.76 16.77 28.08
C LYS A 99 7.53 16.94 26.57
N VAL A 100 7.12 15.84 25.94
CA VAL A 100 6.71 15.76 24.53
C VAL A 100 5.70 14.62 24.37
N LYS A 101 4.71 14.77 23.47
CA LYS A 101 3.90 13.62 23.03
C LYS A 101 4.62 12.91 21.88
N GLN A 102 5.06 11.67 22.11
CA GLN A 102 5.85 10.89 21.17
C GLN A 102 5.07 9.67 20.66
N LYS A 103 5.10 9.44 19.34
CA LYS A 103 4.54 8.24 18.72
C LYS A 103 5.44 7.03 19.03
N HIS A 104 4.81 5.92 19.44
CA HIS A 104 5.43 4.61 19.59
C HIS A 104 4.57 3.56 18.89
N TYR A 105 5.17 2.72 18.07
CA TYR A 105 4.50 1.62 17.39
C TYR A 105 4.76 0.29 18.07
N ASP A 106 3.70 -0.44 18.40
CA ASP A 106 3.77 -1.84 18.79
C ASP A 106 3.45 -2.72 17.58
N SER A 107 4.46 -3.44 17.09
CA SER A 107 4.36 -4.33 15.93
C SER A 107 3.58 -5.63 16.19
N VAL A 108 3.44 -6.07 17.44
CA VAL A 108 2.70 -7.29 17.79
C VAL A 108 1.19 -7.02 17.76
N THR A 109 0.75 -5.93 18.39
CA THR A 109 -0.67 -5.54 18.31
C THR A 109 -1.01 -4.71 17.07
N SER A 110 -0.01 -4.29 16.27
CA SER A 110 -0.16 -3.34 15.17
C SER A 110 -0.88 -2.06 15.60
N THR A 111 -0.36 -1.41 16.65
CA THR A 111 -1.00 -0.23 17.27
C THR A 111 -0.01 0.92 17.49
N THR A 112 -0.39 2.14 17.08
CA THR A 112 0.35 3.37 17.42
C THR A 112 -0.16 3.96 18.73
N SER A 113 0.71 4.18 19.71
CA SER A 113 0.39 4.99 20.90
C SER A 113 1.02 6.37 20.81
N LEU A 114 0.35 7.39 21.36
CA LEU A 114 0.87 8.76 21.49
C LEU A 114 0.96 9.09 22.97
N THR A 115 2.15 8.95 23.55
CA THR A 115 2.36 9.02 25.01
C THR A 115 3.20 10.24 25.38
N ALA A 116 2.90 10.84 26.55
CA ALA A 116 3.63 12.00 27.07
C ALA A 116 4.93 11.57 27.79
N THR A 117 6.02 11.46 27.04
CA THR A 117 7.34 11.06 27.52
C THR A 117 8.15 12.25 28.03
N TRP A 118 9.22 11.96 28.79
CA TRP A 118 10.27 12.97 29.03
C TRP A 118 11.07 13.19 27.74
N ILE A 119 11.53 14.41 27.52
CA ILE A 119 12.45 14.73 26.42
C ILE A 119 13.85 14.20 26.70
N SER A 120 14.69 14.15 25.67
CA SER A 120 16.12 13.85 25.82
C SER A 120 16.91 15.07 26.32
N GLN A 121 18.12 14.83 26.84
CA GLN A 121 19.04 15.89 27.23
C GLN A 121 19.43 16.79 26.05
N ALA A 122 19.55 16.22 24.84
CA ALA A 122 19.73 16.94 23.60
C ALA A 122 18.57 17.90 23.30
N CYS A 123 17.32 17.42 23.38
CA CYS A 123 16.11 18.25 23.22
C CYS A 123 16.05 19.39 24.23
N ALA A 124 16.28 19.12 25.52
CA ALA A 124 16.30 20.14 26.57
C ALA A 124 17.38 21.22 26.33
N THR A 125 18.51 20.82 25.72
CA THR A 125 19.61 21.73 25.34
C THR A 125 19.23 22.57 24.12
N GLN A 126 18.62 21.97 23.09
CA GLN A 126 18.09 22.66 21.92
C GLN A 126 16.99 23.67 22.28
N ARG A 127 16.10 23.32 23.21
CA ARG A 127 15.07 24.23 23.76
C ARG A 127 15.70 25.43 24.46
N SER A 128 16.71 25.24 25.33
CA SER A 128 17.43 26.37 25.93
C SER A 128 18.11 27.28 24.90
N GLY A 129 18.61 26.72 23.79
CA GLY A 129 19.18 27.50 22.68
C GLY A 129 18.20 28.43 21.96
N ARG A 130 16.88 28.31 22.20
CA ARG A 130 15.86 29.22 21.65
C ARG A 130 15.79 30.56 22.40
N ALA A 131 16.31 30.65 23.62
CA ALA A 131 16.35 31.88 24.42
C ALA A 131 17.53 32.82 24.08
N GLY A 132 18.65 32.27 23.58
CA GLY A 132 19.93 32.96 23.47
C GLY A 132 20.29 33.44 22.06
N ARG A 133 19.31 33.71 21.20
CA ARG A 133 19.53 33.95 19.76
C ARG A 133 19.97 35.38 19.43
N THR A 134 19.25 36.37 19.94
CA THR A 134 19.47 37.79 19.63
C THR A 134 20.17 38.54 20.76
N LYS A 135 20.12 38.01 21.99
CA LYS A 135 20.74 38.54 23.20
C LYS A 135 20.79 37.45 24.29
N PRO A 136 21.49 37.65 25.41
CA PRO A 136 21.45 36.72 26.54
C PRO A 136 20.01 36.49 27.02
N GLY A 137 19.65 35.23 27.23
CA GLY A 137 18.31 34.79 27.63
C GLY A 137 18.33 33.71 28.71
N MET A 138 17.16 33.36 29.23
CA MET A 138 17.00 32.42 30.34
C MET A 138 16.10 31.25 29.95
N CYS A 139 16.44 30.03 30.40
CA CYS A 139 15.63 28.84 30.21
C CYS A 139 15.20 28.25 31.58
N PHE A 140 13.91 28.30 31.86
CA PHE A 140 13.26 27.75 33.05
C PHE A 140 12.84 26.31 32.76
N ARG A 141 13.67 25.34 33.18
CA ARG A 141 13.38 23.91 33.08
C ARG A 141 12.52 23.46 34.27
N LEU A 142 11.32 22.95 34.02
CA LEU A 142 10.35 22.56 35.05
C LEU A 142 10.56 21.13 35.57
N PHE A 143 11.83 20.75 35.71
CA PHE A 143 12.27 19.43 36.16
C PHE A 143 13.59 19.56 36.93
N SER A 144 13.79 18.73 37.95
CA SER A 144 15.00 18.77 38.77
C SER A 144 16.25 18.37 37.98
N ARG A 145 17.42 18.78 38.47
CA ARG A 145 18.71 18.35 37.93
C ARG A 145 18.85 16.82 37.90
N GLN A 146 18.45 16.14 38.98
CA GLN A 146 18.40 14.68 39.05
C GLN A 146 17.49 14.07 37.96
N ARG A 147 16.34 14.71 37.65
CA ARG A 147 15.48 14.27 36.54
C ARG A 147 16.17 14.46 35.19
N PHE A 148 16.86 15.57 34.97
CA PHE A 148 17.63 15.81 33.73
C PHE A 148 18.76 14.79 33.54
N GLU A 149 19.52 14.49 34.60
CA GLU A 149 20.59 13.50 34.59
C GLU A 149 20.06 12.08 34.33
N ALA A 150 18.80 11.80 34.70
CA ALA A 150 18.07 10.56 34.42
C ALA A 150 17.25 10.58 33.11
N MET A 151 17.36 11.61 32.25
CA MET A 151 16.81 11.59 30.89
C MET A 151 17.79 10.92 29.92
N ASP A 152 17.27 10.29 28.86
CA ASP A 152 18.09 9.78 27.76
C ASP A 152 18.92 10.90 27.11
N LYS A 153 20.15 10.60 26.69
CA LYS A 153 21.03 11.59 26.05
C LYS A 153 20.43 12.11 24.74
N PHE A 154 19.84 11.22 23.95
CA PHE A 154 19.24 11.49 22.64
C PHE A 154 17.86 10.85 22.55
N THR A 155 17.00 11.41 21.70
CA THR A 155 15.65 10.87 21.45
C THR A 155 15.73 9.57 20.65
N LEU A 156 14.89 8.59 21.00
CA LEU A 156 14.83 7.29 20.32
C LEU A 156 14.62 7.44 18.79
N PRO A 157 15.52 6.91 17.95
CA PRO A 157 15.42 7.04 16.49
C PRO A 157 14.12 6.48 15.89
N GLU A 158 13.70 7.08 14.77
CA GLU A 158 12.46 6.77 14.05
C GLU A 158 12.27 5.27 13.79
N ILE A 159 13.31 4.61 13.28
CA ILE A 159 13.35 3.18 12.93
C ILE A 159 13.03 2.23 14.10
N LEU A 160 13.10 2.70 15.35
CA LEU A 160 12.79 1.89 16.53
C LEU A 160 11.36 2.11 17.06
N ARG A 161 10.58 3.01 16.45
CA ARG A 161 9.28 3.48 16.99
C ARG A 161 8.16 3.70 15.96
N VAL A 162 8.37 3.38 14.69
CA VAL A 162 7.36 3.46 13.61
C VAL A 162 7.20 2.12 12.88
N PRO A 163 6.11 1.91 12.10
CA PRO A 163 5.96 0.72 11.27
C PRO A 163 7.11 0.59 10.26
N LEU A 164 7.60 -0.64 10.06
CA LEU A 164 8.74 -0.91 9.16
C LEU A 164 8.30 -1.41 7.77
N THR A 165 7.00 -1.45 7.47
CA THR A 165 6.44 -1.95 6.21
C THR A 165 7.13 -1.34 4.98
N GLU A 166 7.29 -0.02 4.95
CA GLU A 166 7.91 0.68 3.82
C GLU A 166 9.42 0.39 3.71
N ILE A 167 10.17 0.49 4.80
CA ILE A 167 11.62 0.22 4.76
C ILE A 167 11.92 -1.25 4.45
N CYS A 168 11.06 -2.19 4.86
CA CYS A 168 11.15 -3.59 4.46
C CYS A 168 10.92 -3.75 2.94
N LEU A 169 9.89 -3.13 2.37
CA LEU A 169 9.59 -3.20 0.94
C LEU A 169 10.72 -2.59 0.07
N GLN A 170 11.23 -1.42 0.46
CA GLN A 170 12.38 -0.79 -0.20
C GLN A 170 13.67 -1.62 -0.05
N THR A 171 13.84 -2.31 1.08
CA THR A 171 14.97 -3.25 1.28
C THR A 171 14.93 -4.40 0.29
N SER A 172 13.75 -4.98 0.01
CA SER A 172 13.59 -6.08 -0.95
C SER A 172 14.06 -5.70 -2.37
N ILE A 173 13.89 -4.44 -2.79
CA ILE A 173 14.44 -3.97 -4.07
C ILE A 173 15.95 -3.79 -3.98
N ILE A 174 16.41 -2.98 -3.03
CA ILE A 174 17.79 -2.47 -2.98
C ILE A 174 18.79 -3.58 -2.64
N ALA A 175 18.37 -4.55 -1.82
CA ALA A 175 19.20 -5.62 -1.29
C ALA A 175 18.66 -7.01 -1.62
N SER A 176 18.09 -7.20 -2.83
CA SER A 176 17.43 -8.44 -3.30
C SER A 176 18.20 -9.76 -3.14
N HIS A 177 19.50 -9.71 -2.90
CA HIS A 177 20.38 -10.87 -2.65
C HIS A 177 20.61 -11.16 -1.16
N THR A 178 19.91 -10.47 -0.25
CA THR A 178 20.02 -10.58 1.22
C THR A 178 18.64 -10.47 1.85
N SER A 179 18.29 -11.36 2.79
CA SER A 179 17.01 -11.26 3.49
C SER A 179 16.85 -9.93 4.24
N ILE A 180 15.62 -9.44 4.33
CA ILE A 180 15.29 -8.11 4.88
C ILE A 180 15.82 -7.98 6.33
N LEU A 181 15.73 -9.07 7.09
CA LEU A 181 16.28 -9.17 8.45
C LEU A 181 17.81 -8.98 8.50
N ASN A 182 18.55 -9.59 7.59
CA ASN A 182 20.02 -9.53 7.53
C ASN A 182 20.54 -8.19 7.00
N PHE A 183 19.71 -7.43 6.27
CA PHE A 183 20.02 -6.07 5.89
C PHE A 183 19.77 -5.09 7.05
N LEU A 184 18.56 -5.10 7.64
CA LEU A 184 18.17 -4.17 8.70
C LEU A 184 18.94 -4.38 10.02
N SER A 185 19.46 -5.59 10.28
CA SER A 185 20.33 -5.86 11.43
C SER A 185 21.68 -5.12 11.37
N LYS A 186 22.08 -4.58 10.20
CA LYS A 186 23.32 -3.82 10.00
C LYS A 186 23.14 -2.30 10.20
N ALA A 187 21.94 -1.82 10.53
CA ALA A 187 21.70 -0.40 10.82
C ALA A 187 22.43 0.05 12.10
N ILE A 188 22.75 1.35 12.20
CA ILE A 188 23.46 1.96 13.35
C ILE A 188 22.78 1.61 14.69
N GLN A 189 21.45 1.58 14.69
CA GLN A 189 20.64 0.99 15.76
C GLN A 189 19.59 0.10 15.10
N PRO A 190 19.76 -1.24 15.10
CA PRO A 190 18.88 -2.14 14.38
C PRO A 190 17.51 -2.26 15.07
N PRO A 191 16.41 -2.31 14.30
CA PRO A 191 15.08 -2.59 14.86
C PRO A 191 14.98 -4.04 15.36
N SER A 192 13.98 -4.30 16.20
CA SER A 192 13.77 -5.65 16.74
C SER A 192 13.41 -6.66 15.64
N THR A 193 13.97 -7.87 15.73
CA THR A 193 13.65 -9.00 14.84
C THR A 193 12.15 -9.25 14.73
N MET A 194 11.40 -9.08 15.83
CA MET A 194 9.95 -9.22 15.83
C MET A 194 9.27 -8.15 14.97
N SER A 195 9.67 -6.88 15.10
CA SER A 195 9.10 -5.78 14.31
C SER A 195 9.39 -5.91 12.81
N ILE A 196 10.57 -6.42 12.45
CA ILE A 196 10.91 -6.76 11.07
C ILE A 196 9.98 -7.89 10.58
N LYS A 197 9.93 -9.03 11.27
CA LYS A 197 9.10 -10.19 10.88
C LYS A 197 7.61 -9.86 10.75
N GLN A 198 7.04 -9.02 11.64
CA GLN A 198 5.64 -8.59 11.52
C GLN A 198 5.41 -7.67 10.31
N SER A 199 6.41 -6.90 9.91
CA SER A 199 6.32 -6.02 8.73
C SER A 199 6.42 -6.83 7.43
N ILE A 200 7.26 -7.88 7.40
CA ILE A 200 7.33 -8.87 6.31
C ILE A 200 5.98 -9.60 6.17
N LYS A 201 5.44 -10.14 7.27
CA LYS A 201 4.11 -10.80 7.27
C LYS A 201 2.98 -9.91 6.79
N LEU A 202 3.06 -8.60 7.06
CA LEU A 202 2.09 -7.64 6.52
C LEU A 202 2.27 -7.45 5.01
N LEU A 203 3.49 -7.35 4.50
CA LEU A 203 3.75 -7.29 3.05
C LEU A 203 3.28 -8.56 2.33
N GLN A 204 3.48 -9.74 2.93
CA GLN A 204 2.93 -11.02 2.47
C GLN A 204 1.40 -10.99 2.43
N LYS A 205 0.73 -10.57 3.52
CA LYS A 205 -0.74 -10.38 3.54
C LYS A 205 -1.26 -9.34 2.54
N LEU A 206 -0.46 -8.36 2.15
CA LEU A 206 -0.80 -7.42 1.08
C LEU A 206 -0.62 -8.03 -0.33
N GLY A 207 0.12 -9.14 -0.45
CA GLY A 207 0.54 -9.75 -1.72
C GLY A 207 1.74 -9.05 -2.36
N ALA A 208 2.48 -8.25 -1.60
CA ALA A 208 3.67 -7.52 -2.08
C ALA A 208 4.95 -8.38 -2.02
N LEU A 209 5.00 -9.32 -1.08
CA LEU A 209 6.01 -10.38 -1.02
C LEU A 209 5.32 -11.74 -1.11
N ASP A 210 6.04 -12.76 -1.60
CA ASP A 210 5.65 -14.17 -1.46
C ASP A 210 6.11 -14.75 -0.11
N ASP A 211 5.84 -16.04 0.12
CA ASP A 211 6.17 -16.72 1.37
C ASP A 211 7.68 -16.84 1.63
N ASP A 212 8.50 -16.77 0.57
CA ASP A 212 9.98 -16.83 0.59
C ASP A 212 10.66 -15.45 0.69
N GLU A 213 9.89 -14.38 0.95
CA GLU A 213 10.31 -12.97 1.01
C GLU A 213 10.69 -12.33 -0.35
N ASN A 214 10.42 -12.96 -1.49
CA ASN A 214 10.67 -12.35 -2.81
C ASN A 214 9.59 -11.32 -3.18
N LEU A 215 9.96 -10.33 -3.99
CA LEU A 215 9.03 -9.35 -4.55
C LEU A 215 8.10 -9.97 -5.60
N THR A 216 6.79 -9.83 -5.39
CA THR A 216 5.80 -10.16 -6.41
C THR A 216 5.69 -9.04 -7.47
N GLU A 217 5.00 -9.30 -8.58
CA GLU A 217 4.65 -8.26 -9.56
C GLU A 217 3.85 -7.10 -8.93
N LEU A 218 2.96 -7.41 -7.98
CA LEU A 218 2.25 -6.39 -7.20
C LEU A 218 3.24 -5.59 -6.33
N GLY A 219 4.16 -6.27 -5.64
CA GLY A 219 5.19 -5.64 -4.80
C GLY A 219 6.08 -4.68 -5.58
N LEU A 220 6.53 -5.07 -6.77
CA LEU A 220 7.32 -4.23 -7.66
C LEU A 220 6.60 -2.93 -8.03
N ILE A 221 5.30 -3.01 -8.35
CA ILE A 221 4.49 -1.81 -8.64
C ILE A 221 4.29 -0.98 -7.37
N LEU A 222 3.93 -1.59 -6.25
CA LEU A 222 3.68 -0.89 -4.99
C LEU A 222 4.90 -0.10 -4.49
N ALA A 223 6.10 -0.65 -4.70
CA ALA A 223 7.35 -0.07 -4.22
C ALA A 223 7.90 1.06 -5.13
N ASP A 224 7.46 1.14 -6.38
CA ASP A 224 7.72 2.26 -7.31
C ASP A 224 6.76 3.44 -7.09
N LEU A 225 5.58 3.19 -6.51
CA LEU A 225 4.59 4.23 -6.21
C LEU A 225 5.04 5.14 -5.03
N PRO A 226 4.82 6.47 -5.11
CA PRO A 226 5.25 7.41 -4.06
C PRO A 226 4.26 7.51 -2.87
N VAL A 227 3.74 6.38 -2.38
CA VAL A 227 2.76 6.25 -1.28
C VAL A 227 2.95 4.93 -0.51
N ASP A 228 2.49 4.84 0.75
CA ASP A 228 2.51 3.58 1.52
C ASP A 228 1.85 2.42 0.74
N ALA A 229 2.45 1.23 0.81
CA ALA A 229 2.02 0.04 0.08
C ALA A 229 0.50 -0.27 0.16
N ARG A 230 -0.18 0.01 1.28
CA ARG A 230 -1.65 -0.13 1.37
C ARG A 230 -2.36 0.88 0.49
N LEU A 231 -1.97 2.15 0.57
CA LEU A 231 -2.55 3.22 -0.24
C LEU A 231 -2.25 3.02 -1.73
N GLY A 232 -1.06 2.49 -2.07
CA GLY A 232 -0.74 2.02 -3.41
C GLY A 232 -1.68 0.91 -3.87
N LYS A 233 -2.00 -0.06 -3.01
CA LYS A 233 -2.95 -1.14 -3.32
C LYS A 233 -4.38 -0.60 -3.53
N ILE A 234 -4.86 0.33 -2.69
CA ILE A 234 -6.13 1.04 -2.93
C ILE A 234 -6.12 1.69 -4.33
N LEU A 235 -5.03 2.39 -4.68
CA LEU A 235 -4.89 3.10 -5.95
C LEU A 235 -4.94 2.14 -7.15
N LEU A 236 -4.27 0.99 -7.09
CA LEU A 236 -4.31 -0.04 -8.13
C LEU A 236 -5.70 -0.65 -8.28
N TYR A 237 -6.41 -0.91 -7.16
CA TYR A 237 -7.82 -1.32 -7.22
C TYR A 237 -8.71 -0.22 -7.80
N GLY A 238 -8.40 1.06 -7.61
CA GLY A 238 -9.10 2.18 -8.24
C GLY A 238 -8.94 2.24 -9.76
N ILE A 239 -7.78 1.82 -10.28
CA ILE A 239 -7.55 1.62 -11.73
C ILE A 239 -8.34 0.41 -12.21
N PHE A 240 -8.20 -0.73 -11.54
CA PHE A 240 -8.80 -2.00 -11.91
C PHE A 240 -10.34 -1.97 -11.93
N LEU A 241 -10.96 -1.42 -10.87
CA LEU A 241 -12.40 -1.23 -10.76
C LEU A 241 -12.91 0.06 -11.43
N LYS A 242 -12.07 0.74 -12.23
CA LYS A 242 -12.40 1.96 -12.98
C LYS A 242 -13.11 3.04 -12.14
N CYS A 243 -12.61 3.32 -10.94
CA CYS A 243 -13.10 4.35 -10.02
C CYS A 243 -11.97 5.32 -9.58
N LEU A 244 -11.05 5.65 -10.49
CA LEU A 244 -9.74 6.21 -10.15
C LEU A 244 -9.77 7.61 -9.51
N ASP A 245 -10.61 8.55 -9.95
CA ASP A 245 -10.59 9.94 -9.45
C ASP A 245 -10.97 10.10 -7.96
N PRO A 246 -12.04 9.50 -7.42
CA PRO A 246 -12.30 9.54 -5.98
C PRO A 246 -11.18 8.84 -5.20
N VAL A 247 -10.75 7.65 -5.62
CA VAL A 247 -9.67 6.87 -4.99
C VAL A 247 -8.37 7.66 -4.91
N LEU A 248 -7.92 8.24 -6.03
CA LEU A 248 -6.70 9.04 -6.11
C LEU A 248 -6.76 10.28 -5.20
N THR A 249 -7.94 10.88 -5.00
CA THR A 249 -8.12 11.98 -4.05
C THR A 249 -8.01 11.50 -2.61
N ILE A 250 -8.65 10.37 -2.26
CA ILE A 250 -8.59 9.78 -0.92
C ILE A 250 -7.14 9.37 -0.60
N VAL A 251 -6.46 8.64 -1.49
CA VAL A 251 -5.05 8.26 -1.35
C VAL A 251 -4.15 9.48 -1.14
N SER A 252 -4.37 10.57 -1.89
CA SER A 252 -3.63 11.82 -1.72
C SER A 252 -3.92 12.53 -0.40
N ALA A 253 -5.15 12.43 0.12
CA ALA A 253 -5.54 13.00 1.40
C ALA A 253 -4.96 12.21 2.59
N LEU A 254 -4.95 10.87 2.51
CA LEU A 254 -4.39 9.98 3.54
C LEU A 254 -2.86 10.02 3.59
N SER A 255 -2.21 10.32 2.46
CA SER A 255 -0.74 10.48 2.37
C SER A 255 -0.24 11.83 2.93
N VAL A 256 -1.13 12.70 3.38
CA VAL A 256 -0.83 14.05 3.91
C VAL A 256 -1.40 14.16 5.33
N ASN A 257 -0.90 15.13 6.12
CA ASN A 257 -1.47 15.44 7.43
C ASN A 257 -2.98 15.75 7.34
N ASP A 258 -3.76 15.41 8.38
CA ASP A 258 -5.19 15.72 8.47
C ASP A 258 -5.45 17.21 8.12
N PRO A 259 -6.21 17.51 7.05
CA PRO A 259 -6.47 18.89 6.62
C PRO A 259 -7.37 19.66 7.56
N PHE A 260 -8.06 18.98 8.49
CA PHE A 260 -8.93 19.62 9.46
C PHE A 260 -8.11 20.22 10.61
N VAL A 261 -8.24 21.53 10.81
CA VAL A 261 -7.49 22.25 11.85
C VAL A 261 -8.08 22.04 13.24
N LEU A 262 -7.19 22.09 14.22
CA LEU A 262 -7.59 22.16 15.62
C LEU A 262 -8.18 23.56 15.90
N PRO A 263 -9.33 23.67 16.59
CA PRO A 263 -9.90 24.95 16.99
C PRO A 263 -8.96 25.82 17.83
N THR A 264 -9.27 27.12 17.94
CA THR A 264 -8.48 28.06 18.77
C THR A 264 -9.16 28.43 20.10
N ASN A 265 -10.29 27.82 20.41
CA ASN A 265 -11.01 27.98 21.67
C ASN A 265 -11.84 26.71 21.97
N ALA A 266 -12.33 26.58 23.21
CA ALA A 266 -13.11 25.41 23.62
C ALA A 266 -14.49 25.31 22.94
N ALA A 267 -15.19 26.43 22.74
CA ALA A 267 -16.54 26.47 22.16
C ALA A 267 -16.59 25.93 20.71
N ASP A 268 -15.49 26.07 19.98
CA ASP A 268 -15.38 25.67 18.59
C ASP A 268 -15.11 24.17 18.39
N LYS A 269 -14.81 23.42 19.47
CA LYS A 269 -14.64 21.94 19.40
C LYS A 269 -15.89 21.24 18.88
N ASP A 270 -17.08 21.67 19.31
CA ASP A 270 -18.34 21.07 18.86
C ASP A 270 -18.78 21.57 17.49
N ARG A 271 -18.43 22.82 17.14
CA ARG A 271 -18.63 23.36 15.78
C ARG A 271 -17.78 22.60 14.75
N ALA A 272 -16.53 22.31 15.06
CA ALA A 272 -15.64 21.51 14.22
C ALA A 272 -16.16 20.08 14.06
N ALA A 273 -16.53 19.42 15.15
CA ALA A 273 -17.11 18.07 15.12
C ALA A 273 -18.44 18.00 14.35
N LYS A 274 -19.29 19.03 14.45
CA LYS A 274 -20.48 19.15 13.60
C LYS A 274 -20.10 19.33 12.14
N SER A 275 -19.16 20.22 11.80
CA SER A 275 -18.75 20.46 10.41
C SER A 275 -18.18 19.22 9.70
N LYS A 276 -17.48 18.33 10.42
CA LYS A 276 -17.06 17.01 9.90
C LYS A 276 -18.25 16.09 9.61
N ARG A 277 -19.27 16.06 10.48
CA ARG A 277 -20.52 15.30 10.26
C ARG A 277 -21.35 15.87 9.11
N ASP A 278 -21.53 17.19 9.05
CA ASP A 278 -22.21 17.90 7.94
C ASP A 278 -21.52 17.66 6.57
N MET A 279 -20.22 17.32 6.57
CA MET A 279 -19.45 16.96 5.37
C MET A 279 -19.59 15.47 5.01
N ALA A 280 -19.63 14.59 6.01
CA ALA A 280 -19.80 13.16 5.84
C ALA A 280 -21.23 12.77 5.45
N GLU A 281 -22.24 13.50 5.93
CA GLU A 281 -23.65 13.08 5.88
C GLU A 281 -23.80 11.65 6.45
N ASP A 282 -24.84 10.91 6.09
CA ASP A 282 -25.08 9.54 6.56
C ASP A 282 -24.26 8.47 5.79
N SER A 283 -23.01 8.80 5.46
CA SER A 283 -22.09 7.90 4.73
C SER A 283 -21.32 6.92 5.60
N TYR A 284 -21.27 7.21 6.91
CA TYR A 284 -20.47 6.49 7.89
C TYR A 284 -18.99 6.29 7.47
N SER A 285 -18.41 7.29 6.76
CA SER A 285 -17.04 7.25 6.25
C SER A 285 -16.25 8.54 6.47
N ASP A 286 -15.12 8.40 7.18
CA ASP A 286 -14.09 9.44 7.26
C ASP A 286 -13.41 9.69 5.90
N CYS A 287 -13.23 8.65 5.08
CA CYS A 287 -12.65 8.75 3.74
C CYS A 287 -13.55 9.58 2.81
N LEU A 288 -14.88 9.39 2.85
CA LEU A 288 -15.81 10.21 2.07
C LEU A 288 -15.85 11.66 2.57
N CYS A 289 -15.75 11.87 3.90
CA CYS A 289 -15.64 13.21 4.49
C CYS A 289 -14.42 13.96 3.92
N LEU A 290 -13.25 13.30 3.82
CA LEU A 290 -12.05 13.86 3.20
C LEU A 290 -12.22 14.15 1.70
N LEU A 291 -12.79 13.21 0.93
CA LEU A 291 -13.08 13.38 -0.50
C LEU A 291 -13.97 14.60 -0.75
N ARG A 292 -15.09 14.70 -0.04
CA ARG A 292 -16.06 15.79 -0.15
C ARG A 292 -15.50 17.13 0.32
N ALA A 293 -14.69 17.14 1.38
CA ALA A 293 -13.98 18.34 1.81
C ALA A 293 -13.05 18.86 0.71
N PHE A 294 -12.31 17.97 0.04
CA PHE A 294 -11.44 18.32 -1.06
C PHE A 294 -12.20 18.83 -2.29
N GLN A 295 -13.25 18.12 -2.72
CA GLN A 295 -14.08 18.52 -3.87
C GLN A 295 -14.72 19.90 -3.64
N LYS A 296 -15.43 20.08 -2.52
CA LYS A 296 -16.11 21.34 -2.19
C LYS A 296 -15.11 22.50 -2.00
N TRP A 297 -13.92 22.26 -1.43
CA TRP A 297 -12.85 23.27 -1.39
C TRP A 297 -12.36 23.64 -2.78
N ASN A 298 -12.07 22.65 -3.64
CA ASN A 298 -11.51 22.87 -4.97
C ASN A 298 -12.46 23.63 -5.91
N ASP A 299 -13.78 23.52 -5.70
CA ASP A 299 -14.77 24.34 -6.41
C ASP A 299 -14.83 25.80 -5.95
N VAL A 300 -14.55 26.08 -4.67
CA VAL A 300 -14.53 27.47 -4.14
C VAL A 300 -13.15 28.13 -4.19
N ARG A 301 -12.07 27.36 -4.32
CA ARG A 301 -10.67 27.84 -4.47
C ARG A 301 -10.49 28.93 -5.53
N PRO A 302 -11.15 28.91 -6.71
CA PRO A 302 -11.05 30.00 -7.68
C PRO A 302 -11.71 31.32 -7.26
N SER A 303 -12.29 31.40 -6.06
CA SER A 303 -13.10 32.53 -5.60
C SER A 303 -12.61 33.11 -4.28
N THR A 304 -12.95 34.38 -4.03
CA THR A 304 -12.72 35.07 -2.75
C THR A 304 -13.41 34.40 -1.54
N LYS A 305 -14.28 33.41 -1.77
CA LYS A 305 -14.99 32.66 -0.73
C LYS A 305 -14.18 31.51 -0.13
N GLU A 306 -13.03 31.12 -0.71
CA GLU A 306 -12.20 30.02 -0.20
C GLU A 306 -11.90 30.17 1.30
N ARG A 307 -11.40 31.34 1.72
CA ARG A 307 -11.10 31.62 3.14
C ARG A 307 -12.32 31.49 4.05
N GLN A 308 -13.52 31.85 3.56
CA GLN A 308 -14.76 31.71 4.32
C GLN A 308 -15.16 30.23 4.45
N PHE A 309 -14.96 29.44 3.39
CA PHE A 309 -15.20 28.00 3.39
C PHE A 309 -14.25 27.28 4.36
N CYS A 310 -12.95 27.53 4.26
CA CYS A 310 -11.94 26.93 5.15
C CYS A 310 -12.18 27.29 6.62
N ASN A 311 -12.59 28.52 6.93
CA ASN A 311 -12.99 28.91 8.28
C ASN A 311 -14.29 28.23 8.76
N ARG A 312 -15.27 28.02 7.86
CA ARG A 312 -16.55 27.37 8.20
C ARG A 312 -16.39 25.88 8.50
N PHE A 313 -15.56 25.18 7.74
CA PHE A 313 -15.36 23.73 7.84
C PHE A 313 -14.08 23.33 8.59
N PHE A 314 -13.39 24.30 9.20
CA PHE A 314 -12.14 24.10 9.94
C PHE A 314 -11.10 23.36 9.09
N LEU A 315 -10.78 23.87 7.89
CA LEU A 315 -9.80 23.30 6.97
C LEU A 315 -8.57 24.22 6.82
N ASN A 316 -7.39 23.63 6.57
CA ASN A 316 -6.17 24.35 6.22
C ASN A 316 -5.96 24.38 4.70
N SER A 317 -6.11 25.55 4.05
CA SER A 317 -5.88 25.71 2.60
C SER A 317 -4.54 25.17 2.12
N GLY A 318 -3.44 25.40 2.86
CA GLY A 318 -2.12 24.92 2.47
C GLY A 318 -2.02 23.39 2.46
N THR A 319 -2.70 22.72 3.40
CA THR A 319 -2.83 21.25 3.38
C THR A 319 -3.67 20.80 2.18
N MET A 320 -4.75 21.50 1.85
CA MET A 320 -5.60 21.19 0.68
C MET A 320 -4.85 21.37 -0.64
N ASP A 321 -4.08 22.46 -0.81
CA ASP A 321 -3.17 22.67 -1.94
C ASP A 321 -2.10 21.57 -2.01
N THR A 322 -1.61 21.10 -0.86
CA THR A 322 -0.65 19.97 -0.79
C THR A 322 -1.29 18.66 -1.27
N ILE A 323 -2.53 18.36 -0.85
CA ILE A 323 -3.30 17.19 -1.30
C ILE A 323 -3.51 17.25 -2.82
N GLY A 324 -3.90 18.41 -3.37
CA GLY A 324 -4.10 18.61 -4.80
C GLY A 324 -2.79 18.53 -5.62
N SER A 325 -1.69 19.02 -5.05
CA SER A 325 -0.35 18.90 -5.62
C SER A 325 0.12 17.44 -5.64
N LEU A 326 -0.08 16.69 -4.55
CA LEU A 326 0.26 15.27 -4.47
C LEU A 326 -0.60 14.43 -5.42
N ARG A 327 -1.92 14.68 -5.49
CA ARG A 327 -2.82 14.09 -6.49
C ARG A 327 -2.29 14.26 -7.92
N THR A 328 -1.79 15.45 -8.23
CA THR A 328 -1.22 15.75 -9.55
C THR A 328 0.09 15.00 -9.79
N LYS A 329 0.97 14.91 -8.78
CA LYS A 329 2.22 14.13 -8.83
C LYS A 329 1.96 12.63 -9.02
N ILE A 330 1.06 12.04 -8.23
CA ILE A 330 0.69 10.62 -8.33
C ILE A 330 0.11 10.32 -9.72
N LEU A 331 -0.82 11.14 -10.24
CA LEU A 331 -1.36 10.96 -11.59
C LEU A 331 -0.29 11.11 -12.68
N GLY A 332 0.67 12.03 -12.50
CA GLY A 332 1.83 12.17 -13.38
C GLY A 332 2.72 10.94 -13.38
N HIS A 333 3.00 10.38 -12.20
CA HIS A 333 3.79 9.16 -12.04
C HIS A 333 3.06 7.93 -12.63
N LEU A 334 1.77 7.73 -12.33
CA LEU A 334 0.94 6.68 -12.95
C LEU A 334 0.97 6.71 -14.49
N ARG A 335 1.09 7.91 -15.07
CA ARG A 335 1.28 8.10 -16.52
C ARG A 335 2.68 7.74 -17.00
N SER A 336 3.74 8.12 -16.28
CA SER A 336 5.11 7.74 -16.67
C SER A 336 5.36 6.24 -16.59
N ILE A 337 4.74 5.54 -15.63
CA ILE A 337 4.86 4.08 -15.51
C ILE A 337 3.85 3.31 -16.39
N GLY A 338 2.98 4.03 -17.12
CA GLY A 338 2.07 3.47 -18.13
C GLY A 338 0.76 2.88 -17.60
N LEU A 339 0.46 3.02 -16.29
CA LEU A 339 -0.79 2.56 -15.67
C LEU A 339 -2.01 3.42 -16.05
N VAL A 340 -1.78 4.69 -16.42
CA VAL A 340 -2.81 5.61 -16.91
C VAL A 340 -2.35 6.20 -18.23
N LYS A 341 -3.13 6.07 -19.29
CA LYS A 341 -2.77 6.58 -20.62
C LYS A 341 -3.25 8.03 -20.80
N SER A 342 -2.58 8.77 -21.68
CA SER A 342 -2.99 10.12 -22.04
C SER A 342 -4.22 10.14 -22.96
N TYR A 343 -4.32 9.15 -23.85
CA TYR A 343 -5.35 9.03 -24.89
C TYR A 343 -5.74 7.55 -25.10
N GLY A 344 -6.91 7.30 -25.68
CA GLY A 344 -7.41 5.95 -25.95
C GLY A 344 -7.91 5.18 -24.72
N ALA A 345 -8.11 3.87 -24.87
CA ALA A 345 -8.52 2.98 -23.79
C ALA A 345 -7.43 2.87 -22.71
N GLY A 346 -7.82 2.87 -21.44
CA GLY A 346 -6.94 3.06 -20.29
C GLY A 346 -6.57 4.52 -20.00
N ASN A 347 -7.23 5.50 -20.65
CA ASN A 347 -7.10 6.90 -20.25
C ASN A 347 -7.90 7.20 -18.97
N ILE A 348 -7.72 8.41 -18.43
CA ILE A 348 -8.40 8.84 -17.20
C ILE A 348 -9.94 8.87 -17.32
N GLN A 349 -10.55 8.89 -18.51
CA GLN A 349 -12.01 8.85 -18.64
C GLN A 349 -12.53 7.41 -18.57
N ASP A 350 -11.88 6.47 -19.26
CA ASP A 350 -12.18 5.03 -19.21
C ASP A 350 -11.98 4.45 -17.80
N LEU A 351 -10.91 4.88 -17.09
CA LEU A 351 -10.62 4.49 -15.71
C LEU A 351 -11.51 5.14 -14.64
N ASN A 352 -12.60 5.80 -15.05
CA ASN A 352 -13.57 6.45 -14.15
C ASN A 352 -15.04 6.02 -14.41
N GLN A 353 -15.25 4.91 -15.10
CA GLN A 353 -16.58 4.37 -15.43
C GLN A 353 -17.51 4.18 -14.20
N TYR A 354 -16.97 3.78 -13.05
CA TYR A 354 -17.74 3.52 -11.82
C TYR A 354 -17.40 4.51 -10.70
N SER A 355 -16.86 5.68 -11.03
CA SER A 355 -16.37 6.65 -10.04
C SER A 355 -17.46 7.32 -9.19
N ASP A 356 -18.71 7.38 -9.68
CA ASP A 356 -19.84 7.84 -8.87
C ASP A 356 -20.42 6.73 -7.95
N SER A 357 -19.91 5.50 -8.04
CA SER A 357 -20.34 4.38 -7.19
C SER A 357 -19.53 4.32 -5.89
N TRP A 358 -20.14 4.78 -4.79
CA TRP A 358 -19.47 4.72 -3.47
C TRP A 358 -19.21 3.28 -3.02
N ALA A 359 -20.07 2.34 -3.40
CA ALA A 359 -19.91 0.93 -3.11
C ALA A 359 -18.62 0.36 -3.74
N VAL A 360 -18.33 0.71 -5.00
CA VAL A 360 -17.08 0.33 -5.69
C VAL A 360 -15.86 1.03 -5.08
N VAL A 361 -15.96 2.31 -4.67
CA VAL A 361 -14.86 2.98 -3.97
C VAL A 361 -14.58 2.34 -2.60
N LYS A 362 -15.62 1.92 -1.85
CA LYS A 362 -15.47 1.14 -0.61
C LYS A 362 -14.74 -0.18 -0.85
N ALA A 363 -14.99 -0.88 -1.95
CA ALA A 363 -14.24 -2.09 -2.30
C ALA A 363 -12.73 -1.83 -2.46
N CYS A 364 -12.33 -0.73 -3.11
CA CYS A 364 -10.91 -0.34 -3.17
C CYS A 364 -10.31 -0.08 -1.79
N LEU A 365 -11.05 0.59 -0.89
CA LEU A 365 -10.62 0.83 0.49
C LEU A 365 -10.42 -0.49 1.24
N VAL A 366 -11.36 -1.43 1.13
CA VAL A 366 -11.25 -2.77 1.75
C VAL A 366 -10.04 -3.53 1.22
N ALA A 367 -9.87 -3.61 -0.10
CA ALA A 367 -8.81 -4.37 -0.74
C ALA A 367 -7.39 -3.89 -0.37
N GLY A 368 -7.22 -2.58 -0.18
CA GLY A 368 -5.93 -1.98 0.18
C GLY A 368 -5.68 -1.83 1.68
N LEU A 369 -6.72 -1.63 2.51
CA LEU A 369 -6.57 -1.50 3.97
C LEU A 369 -6.57 -2.85 4.71
N TYR A 370 -7.10 -3.94 4.13
CA TYR A 370 -6.95 -5.28 4.70
C TYR A 370 -5.47 -5.56 5.05
N PRO A 371 -5.14 -6.04 6.28
CA PRO A 371 -6.02 -6.65 7.28
C PRO A 371 -6.65 -5.71 8.34
N ASN A 372 -6.66 -4.39 8.14
CA ASN A 372 -7.23 -3.42 9.07
C ASN A 372 -8.77 -3.37 9.02
N VAL A 373 -9.39 -4.48 9.44
CA VAL A 373 -10.84 -4.68 9.46
C VAL A 373 -11.32 -4.97 10.88
N CYS A 374 -12.49 -4.43 11.22
CA CYS A 374 -13.22 -4.66 12.46
C CYS A 374 -14.57 -5.30 12.17
N ARG A 375 -15.03 -6.16 13.10
CA ARG A 375 -16.43 -6.62 13.18
C ARG A 375 -17.13 -5.97 14.37
N VAL A 376 -18.34 -5.49 14.14
CA VAL A 376 -19.28 -5.00 15.15
C VAL A 376 -20.04 -6.21 15.69
N ASP A 377 -19.92 -6.40 16.98
CA ASP A 377 -20.74 -7.33 17.75
C ASP A 377 -21.96 -6.56 18.26
N LYS A 378 -23.11 -6.80 17.62
CA LYS A 378 -24.39 -6.15 17.94
C LYS A 378 -24.96 -6.60 19.28
N GLU A 379 -24.79 -7.87 19.67
CA GLU A 379 -25.28 -8.40 20.95
C GLU A 379 -24.64 -7.69 22.15
N ASN A 380 -23.31 -7.56 22.12
CA ASN A 380 -22.54 -6.92 23.19
C ASN A 380 -22.43 -5.39 23.02
N ALA A 381 -22.85 -4.86 21.88
CA ALA A 381 -22.61 -3.48 21.42
C ALA A 381 -21.12 -3.10 21.52
N THR A 382 -20.24 -3.93 20.94
CA THR A 382 -18.79 -3.75 20.93
C THR A 382 -18.20 -3.86 19.54
N ILE A 383 -16.99 -3.31 19.34
CA ILE A 383 -16.22 -3.48 18.11
C ILE A 383 -15.00 -4.35 18.41
N LYS A 384 -14.75 -5.35 17.57
CA LYS A 384 -13.71 -6.38 17.71
C LYS A 384 -12.80 -6.40 16.48
N THR A 385 -11.52 -6.72 16.70
CA THR A 385 -10.60 -7.20 15.65
C THR A 385 -10.19 -8.64 15.97
N ARG A 386 -9.39 -9.25 15.10
CA ARG A 386 -8.63 -10.48 15.38
C ARG A 386 -7.97 -10.54 16.77
N ILE A 387 -7.47 -9.41 17.29
CA ILE A 387 -6.67 -9.34 18.52
C ILE A 387 -7.41 -8.63 19.65
N ASP A 388 -7.82 -7.37 19.44
CA ASP A 388 -8.46 -6.55 20.46
C ASP A 388 -9.98 -6.81 20.49
N LYS A 389 -10.49 -7.31 21.63
CA LYS A 389 -11.92 -7.64 21.85
C LYS A 389 -12.82 -6.43 22.17
N LYS A 390 -12.25 -5.24 22.41
CA LYS A 390 -13.01 -4.03 22.75
C LYS A 390 -12.32 -2.78 22.21
N ILE A 391 -12.83 -2.30 21.09
CA ILE A 391 -12.34 -1.13 20.34
C ILE A 391 -13.44 -0.05 20.36
N SER A 392 -13.07 1.20 20.13
CA SER A 392 -14.02 2.28 19.87
C SER A 392 -13.52 3.21 18.76
N PRO A 393 -14.37 3.89 17.99
CA PRO A 393 -13.89 4.86 17.03
C PRO A 393 -13.27 6.07 17.76
N HIS A 394 -12.17 6.59 17.20
CA HIS A 394 -11.46 7.73 17.74
C HIS A 394 -12.37 8.98 17.81
N PRO A 395 -12.23 9.88 18.79
CA PRO A 395 -13.07 11.09 18.93
C PRO A 395 -13.15 12.05 17.72
N SER A 396 -12.27 11.87 16.72
CA SER A 396 -12.24 12.64 15.47
C SER A 396 -12.97 11.99 14.30
N SER A 397 -13.44 10.75 14.47
CA SER A 397 -14.11 9.97 13.42
C SER A 397 -15.60 10.30 13.36
N VAL A 398 -16.15 10.39 12.15
CA VAL A 398 -17.57 10.72 11.90
C VAL A 398 -18.53 9.61 12.32
N ILE A 399 -18.05 8.36 12.44
CA ILE A 399 -18.84 7.22 12.95
C ILE A 399 -19.21 7.42 14.43
N ARG A 400 -18.39 8.14 15.20
CA ARG A 400 -18.66 8.37 16.61
C ARG A 400 -19.58 9.57 16.80
N ASP A 401 -20.88 9.30 16.84
CA ASP A 401 -21.80 10.35 17.22
C ASP A 401 -21.66 10.72 18.71
N LYS A 402 -21.59 12.03 18.99
CA LYS A 402 -21.59 12.59 20.35
C LYS A 402 -22.98 13.02 20.82
N SER A 403 -23.97 13.13 19.93
CA SER A 403 -25.35 13.47 20.29
C SER A 403 -26.05 12.29 20.98
N LEU A 404 -25.77 11.07 20.52
CA LEU A 404 -26.17 9.83 21.19
C LEU A 404 -25.46 9.73 22.55
N LYS A 405 -26.25 9.78 23.63
CA LYS A 405 -25.78 9.88 25.03
C LYS A 405 -24.99 8.64 25.49
N LYS A 406 -25.00 7.55 24.71
CA LYS A 406 -24.21 6.33 24.96
C LYS A 406 -23.57 5.81 23.68
N ASN A 407 -22.26 5.55 23.73
CA ASN A 407 -21.52 4.89 22.63
C ASN A 407 -22.15 3.57 22.14
N LYS A 408 -22.95 2.88 22.96
CA LYS A 408 -23.66 1.65 22.55
C LYS A 408 -24.71 1.94 21.47
N GLU A 409 -25.48 3.01 21.63
CA GLU A 409 -26.56 3.38 20.71
C GLU A 409 -26.00 3.70 19.32
N SER A 410 -24.86 4.41 19.23
CA SER A 410 -24.15 4.69 17.97
C SER A 410 -23.53 3.48 17.27
N ILE A 411 -23.26 2.39 18.01
CA ILE A 411 -22.73 1.14 17.44
C ILE A 411 -23.89 0.27 16.90
N LEU A 412 -25.01 0.25 17.63
CA LEU A 412 -26.21 -0.48 17.23
C LEU A 412 -26.92 0.14 16.02
N SER A 413 -26.78 1.46 15.81
CA SER A 413 -27.34 2.19 14.67
C SER A 413 -26.53 2.05 13.37
N LEU A 414 -25.50 1.22 13.32
CA LEU A 414 -24.69 1.04 12.09
C LEU A 414 -25.40 0.11 11.10
N PRO A 415 -25.44 0.46 9.79
CA PRO A 415 -26.14 -0.33 8.78
C PRO A 415 -25.50 -1.71 8.53
N SER A 416 -24.21 -1.87 8.82
CA SER A 416 -23.45 -3.11 8.62
C SER A 416 -22.60 -3.46 9.84
N GLU A 417 -22.24 -4.74 9.95
CA GLU A 417 -21.33 -5.24 10.97
C GLU A 417 -19.84 -5.00 10.67
N TRP A 418 -19.49 -4.52 9.47
CA TRP A 418 -18.09 -4.44 9.05
C TRP A 418 -17.59 -3.00 8.93
N ILE A 419 -16.39 -2.75 9.48
CA ILE A 419 -15.73 -1.44 9.43
C ILE A 419 -14.28 -1.67 9.00
N VAL A 420 -13.83 -0.94 7.98
CA VAL A 420 -12.41 -0.85 7.60
C VAL A 420 -11.81 0.45 8.17
N PHE A 421 -10.54 0.43 8.56
CA PHE A 421 -9.85 1.57 9.17
C PHE A 421 -8.40 1.71 8.67
N GLU A 422 -7.80 2.89 8.86
CA GLU A 422 -6.41 3.16 8.46
C GLU A 422 -5.44 2.94 9.63
N GLU A 423 -5.49 3.76 10.68
CA GLU A 423 -4.62 3.63 11.86
C GLU A 423 -5.39 3.08 13.07
N LYS A 424 -4.83 2.04 13.72
CA LYS A 424 -5.23 1.62 15.07
C LYS A 424 -4.32 2.29 16.10
N THR A 425 -4.91 2.86 17.13
CA THR A 425 -4.20 3.63 18.17
C THR A 425 -4.51 3.20 19.59
N ARG A 426 -3.56 3.38 20.52
CA ARG A 426 -3.74 3.06 21.95
C ARG A 426 -3.59 4.30 22.82
N ALA A 427 -4.59 4.54 23.67
CA ALA A 427 -4.64 5.62 24.65
C ALA A 427 -4.87 5.01 26.03
N GLY A 428 -3.79 4.72 26.76
CA GLY A 428 -3.85 3.95 28.00
C GLY A 428 -4.41 2.54 27.75
N ILE A 429 -5.49 2.19 28.43
CA ILE A 429 -6.20 0.91 28.24
C ILE A 429 -7.10 0.87 27.00
N HIS A 430 -7.38 2.02 26.36
CA HIS A 430 -8.34 2.10 25.26
C HIS A 430 -7.67 1.88 23.90
N CYS A 431 -8.23 0.95 23.12
CA CYS A 431 -7.88 0.77 21.71
C CYS A 431 -8.88 1.55 20.83
N LEU A 432 -8.36 2.41 19.94
CA LEU A 432 -9.12 3.39 19.16
C LEU A 432 -8.76 3.33 17.68
N ILE A 433 -9.75 3.21 16.80
CA ILE A 433 -9.55 3.18 15.33
C ILE A 433 -9.83 4.53 14.67
N LYS A 434 -9.02 4.90 13.68
CA LYS A 434 -9.10 6.16 12.93
C LYS A 434 -9.32 5.94 11.44
N CYS A 435 -9.86 6.97 10.80
CA CYS A 435 -10.23 7.00 9.39
C CYS A 435 -11.07 5.78 9.01
N ASN A 436 -12.23 5.69 9.64
CA ASN A 436 -13.09 4.52 9.60
C ASN A 436 -14.10 4.64 8.45
N THR A 437 -14.44 3.53 7.81
CA THR A 437 -15.51 3.43 6.82
C THR A 437 -16.32 2.17 7.08
N VAL A 438 -17.64 2.29 7.22
CA VAL A 438 -18.55 1.14 7.30
C VAL A 438 -18.71 0.52 5.91
N VAL A 439 -18.56 -0.80 5.82
CA VAL A 439 -18.53 -1.58 4.56
C VAL A 439 -19.48 -2.78 4.67
N THR A 440 -19.85 -3.39 3.55
CA THR A 440 -20.84 -4.48 3.53
C THR A 440 -20.20 -5.86 3.73
N PRO A 441 -20.97 -6.88 4.14
CA PRO A 441 -20.52 -8.28 4.17
C PRO A 441 -19.93 -8.77 2.84
N ALA A 442 -20.59 -8.57 1.68
CA ALA A 442 -20.04 -9.05 0.42
C ALA A 442 -18.80 -8.25 -0.04
N THR A 443 -18.69 -6.95 0.30
CA THR A 443 -17.43 -6.21 0.09
C THR A 443 -16.28 -6.89 0.84
N VAL A 444 -16.48 -7.26 2.11
CA VAL A 444 -15.47 -7.98 2.90
C VAL A 444 -15.21 -9.37 2.32
N ALA A 445 -16.24 -10.13 1.96
CA ALA A 445 -16.09 -11.48 1.41
C ALA A 445 -15.33 -11.52 0.08
N MET A 446 -15.51 -10.51 -0.78
CA MET A 446 -14.84 -10.44 -2.09
C MET A 446 -13.43 -9.86 -2.05
N PHE A 447 -13.17 -8.86 -1.18
CA PHE A 447 -11.94 -8.04 -1.26
C PHE A 447 -10.96 -8.19 -0.09
N CYS A 448 -11.33 -8.87 1.00
CA CYS A 448 -10.38 -9.27 2.04
C CYS A 448 -9.71 -10.63 1.70
N GLY A 449 -8.68 -10.97 2.47
CA GLY A 449 -8.01 -12.27 2.38
C GLY A 449 -6.88 -12.34 1.36
N PRO A 450 -6.37 -13.54 1.06
CA PRO A 450 -5.33 -13.74 0.07
C PRO A 450 -5.87 -13.55 -1.36
N LEU A 451 -4.95 -13.23 -2.30
CA LEU A 451 -5.28 -13.11 -3.73
C LEU A 451 -5.33 -14.48 -4.41
N PHE A 452 -4.45 -15.40 -4.02
CA PHE A 452 -4.50 -16.81 -4.40
C PHE A 452 -5.50 -17.53 -3.48
N LEU A 453 -6.37 -18.36 -4.06
CA LEU A 453 -7.51 -18.95 -3.36
C LEU A 453 -7.59 -20.44 -3.67
N ASN A 454 -7.44 -21.28 -2.64
CA ASN A 454 -7.71 -22.71 -2.69
C ASN A 454 -9.18 -22.96 -2.31
N GLU A 455 -9.88 -23.83 -3.03
CA GLU A 455 -11.29 -24.15 -2.80
C GLU A 455 -11.49 -24.90 -1.48
N GLU A 456 -10.66 -25.90 -1.21
CA GLU A 456 -10.70 -26.75 -0.01
C GLU A 456 -10.44 -25.95 1.28
N GLU A 457 -9.60 -24.91 1.20
CA GLU A 457 -9.32 -24.00 2.33
C GLU A 457 -10.37 -22.89 2.48
N SER A 458 -11.07 -22.53 1.40
CA SER A 458 -12.01 -21.41 1.37
C SER A 458 -13.46 -21.82 1.66
N LEU A 459 -13.83 -23.07 1.39
CA LEU A 459 -15.19 -23.59 1.59
C LEU A 459 -15.15 -24.92 2.34
N ILE A 460 -15.53 -24.87 3.62
CA ILE A 460 -15.64 -26.07 4.46
C ILE A 460 -17.13 -26.37 4.71
N PRO A 461 -17.62 -27.58 4.37
CA PRO A 461 -18.97 -28.02 4.74
C PRO A 461 -19.18 -27.99 6.26
N TRP A 462 -20.35 -27.56 6.75
CA TRP A 462 -20.57 -27.48 8.21
C TRP A 462 -20.41 -28.84 8.93
N LYS A 463 -20.76 -29.94 8.26
CA LYS A 463 -20.65 -31.31 8.80
C LYS A 463 -19.22 -31.70 9.21
N GLU A 464 -18.19 -31.13 8.59
CA GLU A 464 -16.79 -31.44 8.88
C GLU A 464 -16.23 -30.65 10.09
N LEU A 465 -17.01 -29.70 10.62
CA LEU A 465 -16.61 -28.85 11.76
C LEU A 465 -17.22 -29.31 13.10
N ASP A 466 -18.28 -30.11 13.06
CA ASP A 466 -19.04 -30.55 14.25
C ASP A 466 -18.57 -31.87 14.88
N GLU A 467 -17.51 -32.52 14.35
CA GLU A 467 -16.90 -33.70 15.01
C GLU A 467 -16.30 -33.42 16.41
N CYS A 468 -16.38 -32.17 16.88
CA CYS A 468 -15.79 -31.70 18.15
C CYS A 468 -16.81 -31.29 19.23
N ASN A 469 -18.12 -31.23 18.97
CA ASN A 469 -19.12 -30.90 20.00
C ASN A 469 -20.35 -31.82 19.90
N SER A 470 -20.49 -32.76 20.83
CA SER A 470 -21.80 -33.38 21.07
C SER A 470 -22.74 -32.39 21.76
N ASP A 471 -24.04 -32.62 21.58
CA ASP A 471 -25.12 -32.06 22.38
C ASP A 471 -25.33 -30.53 22.25
N ASN A 472 -26.05 -30.11 21.20
CA ASN A 472 -27.43 -29.59 21.32
C ASN A 472 -28.02 -29.18 19.96
N ASP A 473 -29.35 -29.33 19.84
CA ASP A 473 -30.24 -28.84 18.77
C ASP A 473 -30.02 -29.38 17.33
N GLU A 474 -30.75 -30.46 17.00
CA GLU A 474 -30.97 -30.96 15.63
C GLU A 474 -31.80 -30.00 14.75
N HIS A 475 -31.25 -28.82 14.47
CA HIS A 475 -31.67 -28.07 13.28
C HIS A 475 -30.89 -28.55 12.07
N ASP A 476 -31.59 -28.73 10.95
CA ASP A 476 -31.04 -29.27 9.71
C ASP A 476 -30.04 -28.29 9.07
N MET A 477 -28.80 -28.33 9.55
CA MET A 477 -27.67 -27.54 9.04
C MET A 477 -26.96 -28.24 7.87
N SER A 478 -27.56 -29.30 7.32
CA SER A 478 -26.91 -30.21 6.37
C SER A 478 -26.52 -29.56 5.04
N ASP A 479 -27.21 -28.47 4.66
CA ASP A 479 -27.02 -27.70 3.43
C ASP A 479 -26.13 -26.46 3.58
N LYS A 480 -25.57 -26.18 4.77
CA LYS A 480 -24.73 -24.98 4.99
C LYS A 480 -23.23 -25.27 4.83
N SER A 481 -22.53 -24.25 4.33
CA SER A 481 -21.07 -24.20 4.23
C SER A 481 -20.52 -22.97 4.96
N LYS A 482 -19.24 -23.05 5.33
CA LYS A 482 -18.49 -21.96 5.94
C LYS A 482 -17.50 -21.40 4.91
N LEU A 483 -17.75 -20.18 4.46
CA LEU A 483 -16.85 -19.44 3.58
C LEU A 483 -15.77 -18.75 4.43
N ILE A 484 -14.52 -19.16 4.24
CA ILE A 484 -13.34 -18.66 4.94
C ILE A 484 -12.63 -17.61 4.07
N VAL A 485 -12.31 -16.46 4.68
CA VAL A 485 -11.68 -15.32 3.99
C VAL A 485 -10.31 -14.97 4.58
N ASP A 486 -10.17 -15.07 5.90
CA ASP A 486 -8.94 -15.07 6.71
C ASP A 486 -9.26 -15.83 8.01
N ASP A 487 -8.27 -16.23 8.81
CA ASP A 487 -8.42 -17.07 10.02
C ASP A 487 -9.63 -16.75 10.93
N TRP A 488 -10.03 -15.48 11.01
CA TRP A 488 -11.12 -14.97 11.85
C TRP A 488 -12.29 -14.34 11.06
N ILE A 489 -12.19 -14.21 9.74
CA ILE A 489 -13.22 -13.66 8.85
C ILE A 489 -13.90 -14.83 8.16
N ASN A 490 -15.05 -15.23 8.69
CA ASN A 490 -15.80 -16.40 8.28
C ASN A 490 -17.28 -16.03 8.10
N PHE A 491 -17.91 -16.55 7.06
CA PHE A 491 -19.34 -16.37 6.77
C PHE A 491 -20.04 -17.73 6.75
N ALA A 492 -21.18 -17.85 7.44
CA ALA A 492 -22.08 -18.98 7.28
C ALA A 492 -23.00 -18.69 6.09
N VAL A 493 -23.03 -19.58 5.12
CA VAL A 493 -23.75 -19.44 3.85
C VAL A 493 -24.37 -20.77 3.44
N ASP A 494 -25.43 -20.75 2.65
CA ASP A 494 -25.95 -21.96 2.01
C ASP A 494 -24.91 -22.46 0.98
N SER A 495 -24.76 -23.78 0.83
CA SER A 495 -23.58 -24.35 0.15
C SER A 495 -23.48 -23.92 -1.32
N ASP A 496 -24.56 -24.01 -2.09
CA ASP A 496 -24.61 -23.55 -3.49
C ASP A 496 -24.27 -22.06 -3.65
N PHE A 497 -24.69 -21.24 -2.68
CA PHE A 497 -24.36 -19.81 -2.64
C PHE A 497 -22.88 -19.61 -2.28
N GLY A 498 -22.34 -20.37 -1.34
CA GLY A 498 -20.92 -20.39 -0.97
C GLY A 498 -20.02 -20.71 -2.17
N THR A 499 -20.30 -21.79 -2.89
CA THR A 499 -19.60 -22.18 -4.14
C THR A 499 -19.69 -21.08 -5.20
N SER A 500 -20.86 -20.47 -5.35
CA SER A 500 -21.06 -19.34 -6.29
C SER A 500 -20.22 -18.12 -5.92
N VAL A 501 -20.19 -17.73 -4.64
CA VAL A 501 -19.38 -16.61 -4.13
C VAL A 501 -17.89 -16.90 -4.25
N PHE A 502 -17.45 -18.12 -3.91
CA PHE A 502 -16.06 -18.54 -4.07
C PHE A 502 -15.60 -18.45 -5.53
N HIS A 503 -16.32 -19.06 -6.47
CA HIS A 503 -15.95 -19.00 -7.88
C HIS A 503 -16.01 -17.56 -8.45
N PHE A 504 -16.91 -16.71 -7.95
CA PHE A 504 -16.97 -15.30 -8.33
C PHE A 504 -15.73 -14.53 -7.82
N ARG A 505 -15.37 -14.70 -6.54
CA ARG A 505 -14.16 -14.13 -5.91
C ARG A 505 -12.89 -14.65 -6.60
N HIS A 506 -12.78 -15.94 -6.87
CA HIS A 506 -11.66 -16.55 -7.60
C HIS A 506 -11.48 -15.95 -8.99
N LYS A 507 -12.57 -15.80 -9.76
CA LYS A 507 -12.54 -15.11 -11.08
C LYS A 507 -12.11 -13.65 -10.95
N LEU A 508 -12.55 -12.93 -9.91
CA LEU A 508 -12.17 -11.54 -9.67
C LEU A 508 -10.69 -11.40 -9.30
N SER A 509 -10.17 -12.25 -8.41
CA SER A 509 -8.76 -12.29 -8.04
C SER A 509 -7.88 -12.66 -9.24
N ALA A 510 -8.24 -13.69 -10.01
CA ALA A 510 -7.51 -14.07 -11.22
C ALA A 510 -7.50 -12.94 -12.26
N LEU A 511 -8.60 -12.16 -12.38
CA LEU A 511 -8.66 -11.00 -13.25
C LEU A 511 -7.77 -9.84 -12.75
N PHE A 512 -7.69 -9.64 -11.43
CA PHE A 512 -6.79 -8.65 -10.83
C PHE A 512 -5.31 -9.04 -11.03
N LEU A 513 -4.95 -10.31 -10.81
CA LEU A 513 -3.60 -10.82 -11.07
C LEU A 513 -3.22 -10.64 -12.55
N LYS A 514 -4.10 -11.01 -13.49
CA LYS A 514 -3.93 -10.76 -14.94
C LYS A 514 -3.73 -9.27 -15.29
N PHE A 515 -4.33 -8.35 -14.54
CA PHE A 515 -4.06 -6.92 -14.67
C PHE A 515 -2.65 -6.59 -14.16
N ILE A 516 -2.27 -7.06 -12.97
CA ILE A 516 -0.98 -6.80 -12.33
C ILE A 516 0.21 -7.35 -13.15
N SER A 517 0.09 -8.50 -13.81
CA SER A 517 1.18 -9.08 -14.61
C SER A 517 1.53 -8.29 -15.88
N ASN A 518 0.60 -7.49 -16.42
CA ASN A 518 0.90 -6.63 -17.56
C ASN A 518 0.01 -5.38 -17.59
N PRO A 519 0.18 -4.44 -16.64
CA PRO A 519 -0.80 -3.40 -16.39
C PRO A 519 -0.70 -2.25 -17.41
N ARG A 520 0.39 -2.19 -18.20
CA ARG A 520 0.60 -1.21 -19.27
C ARG A 520 -0.23 -1.51 -20.52
N SER A 521 -0.38 -2.79 -20.88
CA SER A 521 -1.18 -3.21 -22.05
C SER A 521 -2.47 -3.94 -21.68
N TYR A 522 -2.75 -4.18 -20.40
CA TYR A 522 -4.03 -4.76 -19.96
C TYR A 522 -5.22 -3.97 -20.52
N GLN A 523 -6.13 -4.69 -21.17
CA GLN A 523 -7.44 -4.22 -21.56
C GLN A 523 -8.43 -5.35 -21.25
N PRO A 524 -9.53 -5.08 -20.52
CA PRO A 524 -10.53 -6.10 -20.25
C PRO A 524 -11.23 -6.52 -21.54
N ASN A 525 -11.34 -7.82 -21.78
CA ASN A 525 -12.22 -8.35 -22.83
C ASN A 525 -13.71 -8.20 -22.43
N ALA A 526 -14.63 -8.63 -23.29
CA ALA A 526 -16.07 -8.54 -23.01
C ALA A 526 -16.52 -9.28 -21.73
N ASN A 527 -15.92 -10.44 -21.43
CA ASN A 527 -16.21 -11.22 -20.22
C ASN A 527 -15.60 -10.57 -18.97
N ASP A 528 -14.37 -10.07 -19.09
CA ASP A 528 -13.69 -9.31 -18.03
C ASP A 528 -14.52 -8.07 -17.65
N GLN A 529 -15.02 -7.32 -18.64
CA GLN A 529 -15.86 -6.14 -18.45
C GLN A 529 -17.26 -6.50 -17.90
N TYR A 530 -17.82 -7.65 -18.29
CA TYR A 530 -19.06 -8.19 -17.72
C TYR A 530 -18.90 -8.53 -16.23
N LEU A 531 -17.77 -9.15 -15.85
CA LEU A 531 -17.44 -9.43 -14.45
C LEU A 531 -17.36 -8.13 -13.64
N LEU A 532 -16.60 -7.12 -14.10
CA LEU A 532 -16.48 -5.83 -13.43
C LEU A 532 -17.84 -5.10 -13.27
N ASN A 533 -18.69 -5.14 -14.29
CA ASN A 533 -20.06 -4.60 -14.24
C ASN A 533 -20.94 -5.37 -13.23
N THR A 534 -20.77 -6.69 -13.13
CA THR A 534 -21.48 -7.53 -12.15
C THR A 534 -21.04 -7.20 -10.72
N VAL A 535 -19.74 -7.02 -10.49
CA VAL A 535 -19.19 -6.58 -9.20
C VAL A 535 -19.78 -5.23 -8.79
N ALA A 536 -19.77 -4.23 -9.68
CA ALA A 536 -20.30 -2.90 -9.39
C ALA A 536 -21.79 -2.95 -8.99
N ARG A 537 -22.61 -3.66 -9.77
CA ARG A 537 -24.05 -3.83 -9.49
C ARG A 537 -24.31 -4.57 -8.17
N LEU A 538 -23.57 -5.64 -7.88
CA LEU A 538 -23.76 -6.42 -6.66
C LEU A 538 -23.46 -5.56 -5.42
N LEU A 539 -22.36 -4.82 -5.45
CA LEU A 539 -21.98 -3.89 -4.38
C LEU A 539 -23.03 -2.77 -4.19
N GLU A 540 -23.54 -2.19 -5.28
CA GLU A 540 -24.60 -1.16 -5.25
C GLU A 540 -25.96 -1.68 -4.78
N GLU A 541 -26.28 -2.95 -5.05
CA GLU A 541 -27.51 -3.59 -4.59
C GLU A 541 -27.45 -3.88 -3.09
N GLU A 542 -26.33 -4.41 -2.60
CA GLU A 542 -26.13 -4.69 -1.18
C GLU A 542 -26.08 -3.41 -0.34
N ASP A 543 -25.42 -2.35 -0.83
CA ASP A 543 -25.42 -1.03 -0.19
C ASP A 543 -26.86 -0.50 -0.02
N ARG A 544 -27.67 -0.62 -1.06
CA ARG A 544 -29.07 -0.17 -1.04
C ARG A 544 -29.94 -1.02 -0.12
N HIS A 545 -29.71 -2.34 -0.10
CA HIS A 545 -30.41 -3.27 0.79
C HIS A 545 -30.12 -2.99 2.27
N LEU A 546 -28.87 -2.63 2.60
CA LEU A 546 -28.46 -2.24 3.96
C LEU A 546 -28.78 -0.77 4.30
N GLY A 547 -29.44 -0.04 3.41
CA GLY A 547 -29.89 1.33 3.66
C GLY A 547 -28.80 2.39 3.63
N PHE A 548 -27.65 2.15 2.98
CA PHE A 548 -26.67 3.21 2.74
C PHE A 548 -27.26 4.28 1.83
N ALA A 549 -27.03 5.55 2.17
CA ALA A 549 -27.46 6.67 1.35
C ALA A 549 -26.69 6.72 0.01
N GLY A 550 -27.39 6.97 -1.09
CA GLY A 550 -26.75 7.26 -2.38
C GLY A 550 -25.93 8.54 -2.31
N HIS A 551 -24.69 8.51 -2.82
CA HIS A 551 -23.77 9.65 -2.77
C HIS A 551 -23.44 10.16 -4.17
N ASN A 552 -24.12 11.23 -4.57
CA ASN A 552 -23.92 11.84 -5.88
C ASN A 552 -22.60 12.63 -5.95
N ASN A 553 -22.07 12.80 -7.16
CA ASN A 553 -20.94 13.67 -7.51
C ASN A 553 -19.58 13.27 -6.91
N ILE A 554 -19.45 12.08 -6.33
CA ILE A 554 -18.17 11.63 -5.76
C ILE A 554 -17.13 11.35 -6.85
N GLY A 555 -17.57 11.02 -8.08
CA GLY A 555 -16.71 10.78 -9.23
C GLY A 555 -16.24 12.04 -9.95
N GLN A 556 -16.67 13.23 -9.50
CA GLN A 556 -16.31 14.49 -10.16
C GLN A 556 -14.79 14.73 -10.13
N LYS A 557 -14.23 14.81 -11.34
CA LYS A 557 -12.83 15.14 -11.57
C LYS A 557 -12.49 16.52 -11.01
N PRO A 558 -11.56 16.64 -10.04
CA PRO A 558 -11.13 17.93 -9.54
C PRO A 558 -10.51 18.79 -10.65
N ARG A 559 -10.88 20.07 -10.68
CA ARG A 559 -10.20 21.12 -11.45
C ARG A 559 -8.68 21.08 -11.15
N PRO A 560 -7.79 21.30 -12.13
CA PRO A 560 -6.36 21.31 -11.89
C PRO A 560 -5.98 22.37 -10.84
N VAL A 561 -5.21 21.95 -9.83
CA VAL A 561 -4.63 22.87 -8.83
C VAL A 561 -3.45 23.57 -9.49
N ILE A 562 -3.74 24.64 -10.23
CA ILE A 562 -2.72 25.54 -10.75
C ILE A 562 -2.06 26.20 -9.55
N GLN A 563 -0.75 26.05 -9.43
CA GLN A 563 0.07 26.86 -8.53
C GLN A 563 0.07 28.28 -9.09
N THR A 564 -0.80 29.13 -8.55
CA THR A 564 -0.61 30.57 -8.67
C THR A 564 0.67 30.90 -7.91
N HIS A 565 1.74 31.19 -8.65
CA HIS A 565 2.87 31.94 -8.10
C HIS A 565 2.35 33.31 -7.68
N GLN A 566 1.85 33.41 -6.44
CA GLN A 566 1.74 34.70 -5.79
C GLN A 566 3.17 35.24 -5.68
N ASN A 567 3.40 36.44 -6.21
CA ASN A 567 4.64 37.18 -6.03
C ASN A 567 4.76 37.61 -4.56
N ALA A 568 5.08 36.64 -3.69
CA ALA A 568 5.53 36.87 -2.33
C ALA A 568 7.02 37.23 -2.37
N ALA A 569 7.31 38.46 -2.79
CA ALA A 569 8.59 39.06 -2.48
C ALA A 569 8.75 39.07 -0.94
N ALA A 570 9.81 38.41 -0.45
CA ALA A 570 10.15 38.25 0.97
C ALA A 570 9.15 37.47 1.86
N SER A 571 9.02 36.17 1.63
CA SER A 571 8.81 35.22 2.73
C SER A 571 9.46 33.86 2.44
N ASN A 572 10.45 33.47 3.25
CA ASN A 572 11.16 32.19 3.09
C ASN A 572 10.19 31.01 3.30
N GLY A 573 9.84 30.32 2.21
CA GLY A 573 9.05 29.10 2.25
C GLY A 573 9.90 27.92 2.75
N PHE A 574 9.63 27.44 3.96
CA PHE A 574 10.25 26.23 4.50
C PHE A 574 9.59 24.99 3.86
N ASN A 575 10.25 24.39 2.88
CA ASN A 575 9.90 23.07 2.38
C ASN A 575 10.22 22.00 3.44
N PHE A 576 9.21 21.23 3.85
CA PHE A 576 9.44 19.93 4.47
C PHE A 576 9.81 18.92 3.37
N SER A 577 11.09 18.83 3.04
CA SER A 577 11.61 17.67 2.31
C SER A 577 11.68 16.47 3.24
N PHE A 578 11.03 15.37 2.86
CA PHE A 578 11.51 14.05 3.27
C PHE A 578 12.87 13.82 2.61
N GLY A 579 13.86 13.40 3.40
CA GLY A 579 15.23 13.24 2.92
C GLY A 579 15.40 11.95 2.12
N SER A 580 15.75 12.08 0.84
CA SER A 580 16.25 10.99 0.00
C SER A 580 17.43 11.42 -0.88
N ASP A 581 18.31 12.28 -0.34
CA ASP A 581 19.56 12.69 -0.98
C ASP A 581 20.72 11.77 -0.57
N LEU A 582 20.94 10.71 -1.36
CA LEU A 582 22.20 9.95 -1.40
C LEU A 582 22.75 9.94 -2.83
N ARG A 583 23.53 10.97 -3.18
CA ARG A 583 24.58 10.97 -4.23
C ARG A 583 25.37 12.29 -4.25
N GLY A 584 26.46 12.35 -3.47
CA GLY A 584 27.66 13.13 -3.86
C GLY A 584 28.56 12.17 -4.65
N GLY A 585 28.93 12.45 -5.90
CA GLY A 585 30.07 13.29 -6.29
C GLY A 585 31.01 12.39 -7.13
N SER A 586 31.86 12.84 -8.05
CA SER A 586 32.20 14.18 -8.53
C SER A 586 32.77 14.05 -9.96
N GLY A 587 32.80 15.13 -10.75
CA GLY A 587 33.46 15.11 -12.07
C GLY A 587 33.05 16.31 -12.94
N GLY A 588 33.77 17.43 -12.82
CA GLY A 588 33.48 18.65 -13.56
C GLY A 588 34.12 18.70 -14.95
N GLY A 589 33.58 19.58 -15.80
CA GLY A 589 34.12 19.88 -17.13
C GLY A 589 33.18 20.83 -17.86
N GLY A 590 33.48 22.14 -17.84
CA GLY A 590 32.66 23.16 -18.50
C GLY A 590 33.00 23.34 -19.99
N GLY A 591 32.11 23.95 -20.77
CA GLY A 591 32.44 24.33 -22.14
C GLY A 591 31.28 24.75 -23.05
N HIS A 592 31.07 26.07 -23.13
CA HIS A 592 30.72 26.85 -24.33
C HIS A 592 29.47 26.54 -25.19
N ASN A 593 28.73 27.64 -25.42
CA ASN A 593 27.87 27.94 -26.56
C ASN A 593 28.30 27.31 -27.91
N ASN A 594 27.33 26.89 -28.73
CA ASN A 594 26.94 27.74 -29.86
C ASN A 594 25.59 27.38 -30.53
N ASN A 595 24.91 28.43 -31.00
CA ASN A 595 23.85 28.33 -32.02
C ASN A 595 24.46 27.87 -33.35
N ASN A 596 23.69 27.12 -34.16
CA ASN A 596 23.31 27.65 -35.49
C ASN A 596 22.22 26.87 -36.21
N ASN A 597 21.34 27.63 -36.88
CA ASN A 597 20.43 27.14 -37.92
C ASN A 597 21.21 26.64 -39.15
N ARG A 598 20.68 25.63 -39.85
CA ARG A 598 20.15 25.83 -41.23
C ARG A 598 19.43 24.59 -41.81
N GLN A 599 18.38 24.89 -42.57
CA GLN A 599 17.71 23.98 -43.51
C GLN A 599 18.54 23.89 -44.81
N GLN A 600 18.46 22.77 -45.56
CA GLN A 600 17.83 22.71 -46.90
C GLN A 600 18.05 21.38 -47.67
N HIS A 601 16.94 20.89 -48.25
CA HIS A 601 16.69 20.22 -49.54
C HIS A 601 17.68 19.27 -50.28
N HIS A 602 17.02 18.32 -50.98
CA HIS A 602 17.42 17.58 -52.22
C HIS A 602 18.46 16.45 -52.05
N LYS A 603 18.45 15.36 -52.86
CA LYS A 603 17.58 14.90 -53.99
C LYS A 603 17.68 13.35 -54.13
N GLN A 604 16.76 12.72 -54.88
CA GLN A 604 16.89 11.31 -55.33
C GLN A 604 18.00 11.15 -56.40
N PRO A 605 18.36 9.91 -56.79
CA PRO A 605 17.96 9.50 -58.14
C PRO A 605 17.46 8.04 -58.32
N GLN A 606 16.96 7.80 -59.54
CA GLN A 606 16.47 6.54 -60.14
C GLN A 606 17.41 6.15 -61.31
N GLN A 607 17.40 4.97 -61.96
CA GLN A 607 16.65 3.70 -61.84
C GLN A 607 17.51 2.56 -62.46
N TYR A 608 16.99 1.32 -62.62
CA TYR A 608 17.11 0.41 -63.80
C TYR A 608 16.87 -1.07 -63.40
N HIS A 609 16.61 -2.00 -64.33
CA HIS A 609 15.38 -2.37 -65.07
C HIS A 609 15.66 -3.73 -65.78
N GLY A 610 14.62 -4.48 -66.18
CA GLY A 610 14.69 -5.80 -66.85
C GLY A 610 14.44 -6.98 -65.87
N GLY A 611 13.50 -7.91 -66.07
CA GLY A 611 12.87 -8.49 -67.28
C GLY A 611 13.33 -9.95 -67.41
N GLY A 612 12.55 -10.98 -67.74
CA GLY A 612 11.11 -11.15 -68.03
C GLY A 612 10.87 -12.52 -68.71
N GLY A 613 9.75 -13.21 -68.46
CA GLY A 613 9.39 -14.50 -69.12
C GLY A 613 8.78 -15.53 -68.15
N LYS A 614 7.45 -15.75 -68.14
CA LYS A 614 6.63 -16.65 -69.01
C LYS A 614 6.41 -18.06 -68.40
N HIS A 615 5.13 -18.33 -68.09
CA HIS A 615 4.28 -19.53 -68.36
C HIS A 615 4.91 -20.96 -68.35
N GLN A 616 4.20 -22.04 -68.02
CA GLN A 616 2.76 -22.32 -68.20
C GLN A 616 2.27 -23.48 -67.30
N HIS A 617 0.94 -23.69 -67.24
CA HIS A 617 0.30 -24.84 -66.57
C HIS A 617 0.69 -26.20 -67.17
N ASN A 618 0.62 -27.26 -66.36
CA ASN A 618 -0.15 -28.44 -66.79
C ASN A 618 -0.72 -29.26 -65.62
N SER A 619 -1.85 -29.92 -65.86
CA SER A 619 -2.61 -30.72 -64.88
C SER A 619 -2.78 -32.16 -65.39
N SER A 620 -2.71 -33.17 -64.52
CA SER A 620 -3.08 -34.54 -64.88
C SER A 620 -3.67 -35.36 -63.74
N ASN A 621 -4.96 -35.67 -63.94
CA ASN A 621 -5.88 -36.63 -63.31
C ASN A 621 -5.40 -37.75 -62.36
N ALA A 622 -6.22 -37.93 -61.32
CA ALA A 622 -6.93 -39.15 -60.88
C ALA A 622 -6.16 -40.42 -60.46
N GLY A 623 -6.57 -40.98 -59.31
CA GLY A 623 -6.16 -42.31 -58.83
C GLY A 623 -6.69 -42.62 -57.42
N ASN A 624 -7.94 -43.08 -57.33
CA ASN A 624 -8.55 -43.52 -56.07
C ASN A 624 -8.02 -44.92 -55.69
N ASN A 625 -7.42 -45.09 -54.49
CA ASN A 625 -7.37 -46.42 -53.88
C ASN A 625 -7.15 -46.43 -52.36
N ASN A 626 -7.76 -47.43 -51.72
CA ASN A 626 -7.87 -47.55 -50.27
C ASN A 626 -6.62 -48.13 -49.58
N ASN A 627 -6.61 -48.00 -48.25
CA ASN A 627 -5.83 -48.79 -47.30
C ASN A 627 -4.29 -48.77 -47.42
N ASN A 628 -3.68 -47.84 -46.68
CA ASN A 628 -2.40 -48.13 -46.05
C ASN A 628 -2.30 -47.47 -44.67
N ARG A 629 -2.63 -48.24 -43.60
CA ARG A 629 -2.29 -47.89 -42.22
C ARG A 629 -0.77 -47.96 -42.08
N LYS A 630 -0.06 -46.88 -42.40
CA LYS A 630 1.34 -46.72 -41.97
C LYS A 630 1.35 -46.74 -40.45
N SER A 631 2.02 -47.73 -39.87
CA SER A 631 2.34 -47.73 -38.44
C SER A 631 3.30 -46.58 -38.17
N GLU A 632 2.81 -45.49 -37.59
CA GLU A 632 3.68 -44.45 -37.06
C GLU A 632 4.66 -45.07 -36.05
N ALA A 633 5.94 -44.76 -36.20
CA ALA A 633 6.97 -45.20 -35.27
C ALA A 633 6.70 -44.55 -33.91
N LYS A 634 6.15 -45.31 -32.95
CA LYS A 634 5.82 -44.84 -31.60
C LYS A 634 7.02 -44.13 -30.98
N GLN A 635 6.93 -42.81 -30.86
CA GLN A 635 7.90 -42.01 -30.13
C GLN A 635 7.86 -42.39 -28.65
N ARG A 636 9.03 -42.60 -28.05
CA ARG A 636 9.19 -42.94 -26.63
C ARG A 636 10.00 -41.87 -25.93
N PHE A 637 9.72 -41.70 -24.65
CA PHE A 637 10.20 -40.58 -23.85
C PHE A 637 10.82 -41.12 -22.56
N PHE A 638 12.00 -40.63 -22.19
CA PHE A 638 12.72 -41.12 -21.01
C PHE A 638 13.28 -39.97 -20.19
N VAL A 639 13.35 -40.17 -18.88
CA VAL A 639 14.07 -39.30 -17.94
C VAL A 639 15.50 -39.84 -17.78
N VAL A 640 16.48 -38.95 -17.80
CA VAL A 640 17.90 -39.27 -17.58
C VAL A 640 18.43 -38.34 -16.50
N HIS A 641 19.12 -38.88 -15.48
CA HIS A 641 19.69 -38.03 -14.43
C HIS A 641 21.07 -37.51 -14.85
N ALA A 642 21.34 -36.24 -14.54
CA ALA A 642 22.63 -35.61 -14.78
C ALA A 642 23.09 -34.85 -13.54
N ALA A 643 24.41 -34.85 -13.32
CA ALA A 643 25.02 -34.24 -12.14
C ALA A 643 24.94 -32.70 -12.17
N SER A 644 25.04 -32.10 -13.36
CA SER A 644 24.90 -30.65 -13.56
C SER A 644 24.49 -30.32 -15.00
N VAL A 645 24.14 -29.06 -15.24
CA VAL A 645 23.80 -28.52 -16.57
C VAL A 645 24.99 -28.61 -17.53
N GLU A 646 26.19 -28.30 -17.04
CA GLU A 646 27.43 -28.31 -17.81
C GLU A 646 27.76 -29.72 -18.30
N ALA A 647 27.48 -30.75 -17.49
CA ALA A 647 27.64 -32.15 -17.89
C ALA A 647 26.76 -32.47 -19.12
N VAL A 648 25.48 -32.06 -19.11
CA VAL A 648 24.55 -32.30 -20.23
C VAL A 648 24.98 -31.55 -21.50
N GLN A 649 25.53 -30.33 -21.36
CA GLN A 649 26.07 -29.57 -22.48
C GLN A 649 27.32 -30.24 -23.08
N GLN A 650 28.30 -30.59 -22.24
CA GLN A 650 29.50 -31.32 -22.66
C GLN A 650 29.17 -32.66 -23.34
N ALA A 651 28.10 -33.34 -22.92
CA ALA A 651 27.62 -34.58 -23.52
C ALA A 651 27.02 -34.44 -24.93
N ALA A 652 26.44 -33.27 -25.23
CA ALA A 652 25.89 -32.96 -26.55
C ALA A 652 26.96 -32.45 -27.51
N ASP A 653 27.97 -31.75 -26.99
CA ASP A 653 29.02 -31.12 -27.79
C ASP A 653 30.25 -32.05 -27.99
N SER A 654 30.38 -33.16 -27.23
CA SER A 654 31.43 -34.18 -27.40
C SER A 654 31.02 -35.36 -28.29
N GLN A 655 31.96 -35.84 -29.13
CA GLN A 655 31.71 -36.99 -30.02
C GLN A 655 31.80 -38.36 -29.32
N ASP A 656 32.34 -38.42 -28.09
CA ASP A 656 32.53 -39.67 -27.36
C ASP A 656 31.29 -40.17 -26.61
N GLY A 657 30.26 -39.32 -26.49
CA GLY A 657 28.92 -39.69 -26.03
C GLY A 657 28.78 -39.84 -24.52
N TRP A 658 27.53 -39.77 -24.05
CA TRP A 658 27.20 -39.93 -22.63
C TRP A 658 27.37 -41.38 -22.16
N ASN A 659 27.82 -41.56 -20.91
CA ASN A 659 27.94 -42.89 -20.32
C ASN A 659 26.57 -43.41 -19.83
N TRP A 660 25.76 -43.91 -20.77
CA TRP A 660 24.38 -44.32 -20.53
C TRP A 660 24.26 -45.53 -19.59
N GLN A 661 23.29 -45.45 -18.66
CA GLN A 661 22.89 -46.57 -17.79
C GLN A 661 22.75 -47.90 -18.54
N PRO A 662 23.16 -49.05 -17.97
CA PRO A 662 23.13 -50.34 -18.65
C PRO A 662 21.73 -50.73 -19.19
N LYS A 663 20.66 -50.32 -18.51
CA LYS A 663 19.27 -50.54 -18.92
C LYS A 663 18.92 -49.82 -20.22
N LEU A 664 19.28 -48.54 -20.35
CA LEU A 664 19.05 -47.73 -21.54
C LEU A 664 19.96 -48.20 -22.70
N THR A 665 21.24 -48.46 -22.41
CA THR A 665 22.21 -49.03 -23.37
C THR A 665 21.72 -50.37 -23.97
N LYS A 666 21.15 -51.25 -23.13
CA LYS A 666 20.58 -52.54 -23.57
C LYS A 666 19.31 -52.37 -24.40
N LEU A 667 18.52 -51.31 -24.16
CA LEU A 667 17.32 -50.98 -24.94
C LEU A 667 17.71 -50.43 -26.33
N LEU A 668 18.67 -49.51 -26.38
CA LEU A 668 19.19 -48.91 -27.61
C LEU A 668 19.84 -49.93 -28.54
N ARG A 669 20.66 -50.84 -27.99
CA ARG A 669 21.26 -51.94 -28.77
C ARG A 669 20.25 -52.93 -29.34
N LYS A 670 19.09 -53.11 -28.69
CA LYS A 670 18.04 -54.03 -29.16
C LYS A 670 17.20 -53.47 -30.30
N SER A 671 17.12 -52.14 -30.42
CA SER A 671 16.16 -51.52 -31.34
C SER A 671 16.68 -50.14 -31.85
N PRO A 672 17.62 -50.13 -32.82
CA PRO A 672 18.31 -48.90 -33.26
C PRO A 672 17.44 -47.88 -33.99
N ASN A 673 16.21 -48.25 -34.39
CA ASN A 673 15.30 -47.42 -35.20
C ASN A 673 14.19 -46.72 -34.39
N LEU A 674 14.31 -46.58 -33.06
CA LEU A 674 13.31 -45.84 -32.28
C LEU A 674 13.60 -44.34 -32.22
N ASN A 675 12.54 -43.56 -32.47
CA ASN A 675 12.50 -42.14 -32.14
C ASN A 675 12.41 -41.96 -30.61
N MET A 676 13.56 -41.91 -29.95
CA MET A 676 13.67 -41.68 -28.51
C MET A 676 13.96 -40.22 -28.19
N THR A 677 13.22 -39.69 -27.23
CA THR A 677 13.37 -38.33 -26.68
C THR A 677 13.76 -38.44 -25.21
N LEU A 678 14.78 -37.69 -24.81
CA LEU A 678 15.35 -37.71 -23.46
C LEU A 678 15.16 -36.34 -22.82
N PHE A 679 14.74 -36.34 -21.56
CA PHE A 679 14.68 -35.15 -20.69
C PHE A 679 15.70 -35.33 -19.57
N PHE A 680 16.53 -34.32 -19.30
CA PHE A 680 17.58 -34.44 -18.29
C PHE A 680 17.10 -33.84 -16.97
N HIS A 681 17.09 -34.62 -15.90
CA HIS A 681 16.77 -34.19 -14.55
C HIS A 681 18.07 -33.87 -13.79
N ILE A 682 18.18 -32.64 -13.27
CA ILE A 682 19.30 -32.22 -12.42
C ILE A 682 18.87 -32.36 -10.96
N SER A 683 19.18 -33.50 -10.34
CA SER A 683 18.60 -33.88 -9.03
C SER A 683 18.95 -32.93 -7.88
N GLN A 684 20.07 -32.19 -7.96
CA GLN A 684 20.44 -31.18 -6.95
C GLN A 684 19.66 -29.87 -7.09
N SER A 685 19.06 -29.61 -8.25
CA SER A 685 18.45 -28.33 -8.60
C SER A 685 16.94 -28.40 -8.83
N LYS A 686 16.32 -29.57 -8.58
CA LYS A 686 14.87 -29.84 -8.73
C LYS A 686 14.28 -29.27 -10.02
N CYS A 687 14.97 -29.53 -11.13
CA CYS A 687 14.61 -29.02 -12.44
C CYS A 687 14.92 -30.03 -13.55
N PHE A 688 14.17 -29.95 -14.65
CA PHE A 688 14.58 -30.53 -15.92
C PHE A 688 15.41 -29.50 -16.69
N TYR A 689 16.52 -29.93 -17.29
CA TYR A 689 17.36 -29.13 -18.17
C TYR A 689 17.38 -29.72 -19.59
N GLY A 690 16.73 -29.01 -20.51
CA GLY A 690 16.71 -29.34 -21.92
C GLY A 690 16.01 -30.65 -22.30
N ALA A 691 15.88 -30.83 -23.62
CA ALA A 691 15.36 -32.04 -24.23
C ALA A 691 16.18 -32.38 -25.48
N GLY A 692 16.50 -33.67 -25.64
CA GLY A 692 17.34 -34.16 -26.72
C GLY A 692 16.79 -35.40 -27.41
N ARG A 693 17.10 -35.54 -28.69
CA ARG A 693 16.85 -36.77 -29.46
C ARG A 693 18.13 -37.59 -29.49
N LEU A 694 18.01 -38.89 -29.26
CA LEU A 694 19.13 -39.81 -29.44
C LEU A 694 19.07 -40.44 -30.83
N THR A 695 20.19 -40.45 -31.54
CA THR A 695 20.34 -41.05 -32.87
C THR A 695 21.53 -42.00 -32.91
N MET A 696 21.32 -43.22 -33.40
CA MET A 696 22.40 -44.18 -33.59
C MET A 696 23.09 -43.96 -34.94
N VAL A 697 24.40 -43.73 -34.94
CA VAL A 697 25.23 -43.64 -36.14
C VAL A 697 26.46 -44.52 -35.94
N ALA A 698 26.72 -45.45 -36.87
CA ALA A 698 27.87 -46.37 -36.83
C ALA A 698 28.10 -47.05 -35.46
N ASN A 699 27.02 -47.60 -34.84
CA ASN A 699 27.01 -48.20 -33.50
C ASN A 699 27.36 -47.28 -32.32
N ARG A 700 27.51 -45.97 -32.52
CA ARG A 700 27.61 -44.95 -31.45
C ARG A 700 26.29 -44.20 -31.28
N ALA A 701 25.99 -43.80 -30.05
CA ALA A 701 24.76 -43.08 -29.69
C ALA A 701 25.06 -41.58 -29.58
N HIS A 702 24.55 -40.78 -30.52
CA HIS A 702 24.71 -39.34 -30.53
C HIS A 702 23.48 -38.65 -29.93
N LEU A 703 23.72 -37.74 -28.98
CA LEU A 703 22.70 -36.90 -28.37
C LEU A 703 22.61 -35.56 -29.11
N ASN A 704 21.43 -35.23 -29.62
CA ASN A 704 21.16 -33.93 -30.23
C ASN A 704 20.13 -33.16 -29.38
N LEU A 705 20.60 -32.20 -28.58
CA LEU A 705 19.76 -31.29 -27.78
C LEU A 705 19.08 -30.27 -28.68
N PHE A 706 17.75 -30.35 -28.80
CA PHE A 706 16.94 -29.39 -29.55
C PHE A 706 16.26 -28.35 -28.65
N ALA A 707 16.22 -28.58 -27.34
CA ALA A 707 15.84 -27.59 -26.33
C ALA A 707 16.96 -27.47 -25.29
N ARG A 708 17.37 -26.23 -24.97
CA ARG A 708 18.44 -25.89 -24.02
C ARG A 708 17.96 -24.88 -22.96
N SER A 709 16.71 -25.00 -22.52
CA SER A 709 16.11 -24.22 -21.43
C SER A 709 16.06 -25.03 -20.12
N THR A 710 15.87 -24.34 -18.99
CA THR A 710 15.65 -24.97 -17.68
C THR A 710 14.18 -24.84 -17.29
N VAL A 711 13.60 -25.91 -16.76
CA VAL A 711 12.21 -26.00 -16.30
C VAL A 711 12.23 -26.45 -14.84
N SER A 712 11.92 -25.56 -13.90
CA SER A 712 11.81 -25.94 -12.49
C SER A 712 10.61 -26.86 -12.27
N PHE A 713 10.68 -27.72 -11.25
CA PHE A 713 9.54 -28.57 -10.87
C PHE A 713 8.34 -27.76 -10.41
N GLU A 714 8.56 -26.56 -9.87
CA GLU A 714 7.55 -25.59 -9.48
C GLU A 714 6.80 -24.98 -10.68
N ALA A 715 7.51 -24.71 -11.79
CA ALA A 715 6.89 -24.28 -13.04
C ALA A 715 6.02 -25.38 -13.67
N LEU A 716 6.28 -26.66 -13.33
CA LEU A 716 5.47 -27.81 -13.71
C LEU A 716 4.27 -28.04 -12.76
N SER A 717 4.43 -27.83 -11.45
CA SER A 717 3.33 -27.99 -10.47
C SER A 717 2.26 -26.91 -10.62
N THR A 718 2.62 -25.71 -11.06
CA THR A 718 1.69 -24.59 -11.32
C THR A 718 0.61 -24.90 -12.38
N PHE A 719 0.72 -26.02 -13.11
CA PHE A 719 -0.14 -26.38 -14.25
C PHE A 719 -0.95 -27.68 -14.08
N GLU A 720 -1.06 -28.23 -12.86
CA GLU A 720 -1.54 -29.61 -12.65
C GLU A 720 -2.95 -29.95 -13.19
N LYS A 721 -3.00 -30.92 -14.11
CA LYS A 721 -4.07 -31.95 -14.15
C LYS A 721 -3.76 -33.28 -14.88
N SER A 722 -2.50 -33.57 -15.27
CA SER A 722 -2.18 -34.79 -16.05
C SER A 722 -0.92 -35.58 -15.67
N TYR A 723 0.08 -35.01 -14.99
CA TYR A 723 1.46 -35.51 -15.19
C TYR A 723 1.84 -36.79 -14.47
N LEU A 724 1.40 -36.96 -13.23
CA LEU A 724 1.70 -38.12 -12.41
C LEU A 724 0.42 -38.56 -11.68
N ARG A 725 0.18 -39.87 -11.62
CA ARG A 725 -0.92 -40.45 -10.83
C ARG A 725 -0.56 -40.38 -9.33
N GLY A 726 -0.61 -39.18 -8.76
CA GLY A 726 -0.31 -38.94 -7.33
C GLY A 726 1.12 -39.27 -6.91
N ARG A 727 2.11 -39.14 -7.80
CA ARG A 727 3.54 -39.24 -7.44
C ARG A 727 4.19 -37.87 -7.41
N VAL A 728 5.10 -37.69 -6.45
CA VAL A 728 5.91 -36.48 -6.32
C VAL A 728 6.93 -36.42 -7.47
N LEU A 729 7.15 -35.23 -8.03
CA LEU A 729 8.10 -34.99 -9.15
C LEU A 729 9.55 -35.44 -8.86
N GLU A 730 9.88 -35.67 -7.59
CA GLU A 730 11.20 -36.10 -7.11
C GLU A 730 11.44 -37.63 -7.22
N GLU A 731 10.41 -38.43 -7.57
CA GLU A 731 10.48 -39.91 -7.58
C GLU A 731 10.93 -40.54 -8.92
N TYR A 732 11.16 -39.75 -9.98
CA TYR A 732 11.59 -40.31 -11.27
C TYR A 732 12.95 -41.02 -11.17
N LEU A 733 13.03 -42.20 -11.76
CA LEU A 733 14.27 -42.99 -11.80
C LEU A 733 15.07 -42.71 -13.08
N ASP A 734 16.40 -42.75 -12.97
CA ASP A 734 17.30 -42.62 -14.13
C ASP A 734 17.06 -43.75 -15.14
N GLY A 735 16.70 -43.39 -16.38
CA GLY A 735 16.30 -44.33 -17.42
C GLY A 735 14.86 -44.85 -17.29
N GLU A 736 13.98 -44.16 -16.57
CA GLU A 736 12.54 -44.41 -16.56
C GLU A 736 11.88 -43.93 -17.87
N GLU A 737 10.85 -44.67 -18.31
CA GLU A 737 10.07 -44.34 -19.50
C GLU A 737 8.79 -43.59 -19.11
N LEU A 738 8.60 -42.40 -19.67
CA LEU A 738 7.38 -41.62 -19.49
C LEU A 738 6.26 -42.14 -20.41
N SER A 739 5.01 -41.96 -19.97
CA SER A 739 3.86 -42.28 -20.82
C SER A 739 3.88 -41.46 -22.12
N PRO A 740 3.35 -41.94 -23.25
CA PRO A 740 3.32 -41.17 -24.51
C PRO A 740 2.53 -39.86 -24.45
N GLN A 741 1.76 -39.62 -23.38
CA GLN A 741 1.13 -38.33 -23.08
C GLN A 741 2.08 -37.47 -22.23
N SER A 742 2.58 -38.03 -21.12
CA SER A 742 3.60 -37.46 -20.23
C SER A 742 4.97 -37.20 -20.89
N GLY A 743 5.13 -37.57 -22.15
CA GLY A 743 6.27 -37.18 -22.97
C GLY A 743 5.99 -36.03 -23.92
N ARG A 744 4.75 -35.92 -24.42
CA ARG A 744 4.37 -34.91 -25.41
C ARG A 744 4.07 -33.54 -24.79
N GLU A 745 3.43 -33.52 -23.63
CA GLU A 745 3.12 -32.27 -22.94
C GLU A 745 4.41 -31.60 -22.36
N LEU A 746 5.38 -32.39 -21.86
CA LEU A 746 6.69 -31.89 -21.41
C LEU A 746 7.53 -31.41 -22.60
N MET A 747 7.42 -32.10 -23.75
CA MET A 747 7.95 -31.61 -25.03
C MET A 747 7.33 -30.29 -25.50
N GLU A 748 6.06 -30.01 -25.19
CA GLU A 748 5.46 -28.70 -25.45
C GLU A 748 5.94 -27.64 -24.47
N PHE A 749 6.16 -28.01 -23.20
CA PHE A 749 6.72 -27.10 -22.21
C PHE A 749 8.11 -26.62 -22.62
N PHE A 750 8.98 -27.53 -23.09
CA PHE A 750 10.32 -27.18 -23.62
C PHE A 750 10.31 -26.40 -24.95
N LYS A 751 9.15 -26.21 -25.58
CA LYS A 751 8.97 -25.42 -26.82
C LYS A 751 8.32 -24.05 -26.59
N LYS A 752 7.70 -23.84 -25.43
CA LYS A 752 7.12 -22.57 -25.00
C LYS A 752 8.18 -21.71 -24.31
#